data_AF-A0A1I7VA52-F1
#
_entry.id   AF-A0A1I7VA52-F1
#
_cell.length_a   1.000
_cell.length_b   1.000
_cell.length_c   1.000
_cell.angle_alpha   90.00
_cell.angle_beta   90.00
_cell.angle_gamma   90.00
#
_symmetry.space_group_name_H-M   'P 1'
#
loop_
_entity.id
_entity.type
_entity.pdbx_description
1 polymer ?
#
loop_
_entity_poly.entity_id
_entity_poly.type
_entity_poly.pdbx_seq_one_letter_code
_entity_poly.pdbx_strand_id
1 'polypeptide(L)'
;MNEKKEDDDMSHFVRELKFGENKLKIRQRCIGHVSCVVWDSAIVACHYFIRHQSFWKKKKVLELGAGTGVCSILLAALGADVVATDSSEGINLLERNIQENQEMITRNEGSVKAEVLDWNNPCDKPLSFDVILMVDVIYYLGALEGLVRLVLRSDAAMIICCYEVRDIGEPKIAQERFFEMISPFFGIYPVADEHLDDIYKSPDIKVLRLVRKTIRIYYPVIEIMYDPSSSANINEATVDHFSLDWTIDFFKFQISGSVVLSIHIIKPTDKIILDSQSLEVASIKADNEIVNYRVENAGILGEKIIIDVGKRKDGDKFNLSVIYNTGEKCSALQFLKAEQTVTKAKPYLFSQCQPIHARSIVPCMDTPSVKQTYDAMVAVPSDLMCLMSAVAIGQPQEVGKLKKYSFKQSIRIPSYLLAIVVGLMEKRDLSIRCAIWAEPTVIDKAFYEFGETEKILKTAENLIGKYEWGRYDLVVLPSSFPFGGMENPCLTFVTPTLLAGDRSAAYVIAHEISHSWTGNLVSNANWEHFWLNEGFTTFLERKIVGELEGEKERQFQAQCGWEEGLVSAVKEQYSDDHPLTKLIPDLQNRDPDDAYSLIPYEKGSALLMVLEQKLGITQFGGFLKKYIEKFAQKSIVTDDWKAFLYQYFLDKKNILDAIDWDNCLYDTGIPKIKPLFDNTAMREVVALAEEWAKMKDSEIMNIDNSKYLSLSTLQKEKVLSHLRLAKVPPLSHAKLARLDEVNQFSKTGNCDILSSWIQLCLKNHWKDIIPVAFDFVTQQGRIKYVRPIYRDLFLWSESAGRAIELFMKNAPSMHPITVSVVGKLIPK
;
A
#
# COMPACT_ATOMS: atom_id res chain seq x y z
N MET A 1 24.37 17.54 -60.14
CA MET A 1 25.12 16.39 -60.71
C MET A 1 24.90 15.24 -59.75
N ASN A 2 23.86 14.43 -59.95
CA ASN A 2 23.87 13.21 -60.77
C ASN A 2 25.13 12.38 -60.57
N GLU A 3 25.23 11.68 -59.44
CA GLU A 3 25.87 10.39 -59.40
C GLU A 3 24.80 9.33 -59.13
N LYS A 4 24.32 8.73 -60.21
CA LYS A 4 23.85 7.35 -60.20
C LYS A 4 24.98 6.51 -59.60
N LYS A 5 24.77 5.95 -58.42
CA LYS A 5 25.31 4.62 -58.12
C LYS A 5 24.17 3.62 -58.31
N GLU A 6 24.14 3.07 -59.50
CA GLU A 6 23.62 1.73 -59.74
C GLU A 6 24.44 0.79 -58.84
N ASP A 7 23.91 0.45 -57.66
CA ASP A 7 24.38 -0.69 -56.86
C ASP A 7 23.36 -1.83 -57.02
N ASP A 8 23.62 -2.60 -58.09
CA ASP A 8 23.43 -4.03 -58.27
C ASP A 8 22.00 -4.64 -58.26
N ASP A 9 21.34 -4.55 -59.42
CA ASP A 9 20.12 -5.31 -59.80
C ASP A 9 20.37 -6.85 -59.90
N MET A 10 21.60 -7.32 -59.65
CA MET A 10 21.98 -8.74 -59.62
C MET A 10 21.84 -9.39 -58.23
N SER A 11 21.42 -8.65 -57.20
CA SER A 11 21.34 -9.15 -55.82
C SER A 11 19.93 -9.52 -55.34
N HIS A 12 18.87 -9.17 -56.08
CA HIS A 12 17.47 -9.43 -55.70
C HIS A 12 16.77 -10.38 -56.67
N PHE A 13 15.91 -11.23 -56.13
CA PHE A 13 14.99 -12.06 -56.92
C PHE A 13 13.58 -11.99 -56.32
N VAL A 14 12.57 -12.22 -57.15
CA VAL A 14 11.17 -12.26 -56.72
C VAL A 14 10.70 -13.71 -56.70
N ARG A 15 10.21 -14.16 -55.54
CA ARG A 15 9.57 -15.46 -55.39
C ARG A 15 8.06 -15.25 -55.39
N GLU A 16 7.37 -15.95 -56.29
CA GLU A 16 5.91 -16.03 -56.24
C GLU A 16 5.51 -17.15 -55.28
N LEU A 17 4.79 -16.80 -54.22
CA LEU A 17 4.31 -17.71 -53.19
C LEU A 17 2.79 -17.80 -53.27
N LYS A 18 2.25 -19.02 -53.35
CA LYS A 18 0.81 -19.24 -53.45
C LYS A 18 0.27 -19.83 -52.14
N PHE A 19 -0.67 -19.12 -51.52
CA PHE A 19 -1.35 -19.50 -50.28
C PHE A 19 -2.86 -19.52 -50.52
N GLY A 20 -3.42 -20.70 -50.80
CA GLY A 20 -4.80 -20.83 -51.26
C GLY A 20 -5.03 -20.12 -52.60
N GLU A 21 -5.96 -19.16 -52.64
CA GLU A 21 -6.20 -18.31 -53.83
C GLU A 21 -5.25 -17.11 -53.92
N ASN A 22 -4.53 -16.79 -52.84
CA ASN A 22 -3.64 -15.64 -52.76
C ASN A 22 -2.28 -15.97 -53.41
N LYS A 23 -1.81 -15.09 -54.30
CA LYS A 23 -0.48 -15.17 -54.91
C LYS A 23 0.32 -13.93 -54.51
N LEU A 24 1.33 -14.13 -53.67
CA LEU A 24 2.19 -13.08 -53.16
C LEU A 24 3.47 -13.00 -53.99
N LYS A 25 3.88 -11.79 -54.34
CA LYS A 25 5.19 -11.52 -54.95
C LYS A 25 6.13 -10.99 -53.88
N ILE A 26 7.09 -11.80 -53.45
CA ILE A 26 8.02 -11.43 -52.38
C ILE A 26 9.42 -11.28 -52.96
N ARG A 27 9.94 -10.04 -52.92
CA ARG A 27 11.32 -9.73 -53.26
C ARG A 27 12.24 -10.13 -52.11
N GLN A 28 13.32 -10.82 -52.44
CA GLN A 28 14.35 -11.31 -51.54
C GLN A 28 15.73 -10.90 -52.05
N ARG A 29 16.77 -11.05 -51.24
CA ARG A 29 18.17 -10.87 -51.66
C ARG A 29 18.96 -12.17 -51.50
N CYS A 30 19.86 -12.42 -52.44
CA CYS A 30 20.80 -13.55 -52.36
C CYS A 30 21.94 -13.32 -51.36
N ILE A 31 22.24 -12.05 -51.04
CA ILE A 31 23.30 -11.63 -50.11
C ILE A 31 22.71 -10.52 -49.23
N GLY A 32 22.81 -10.65 -47.91
CA GLY A 32 22.29 -9.67 -46.96
C GLY A 32 22.06 -10.23 -45.56
N HIS A 33 21.43 -9.41 -44.71
CA HIS A 33 21.02 -9.79 -43.36
C HIS A 33 19.87 -10.80 -43.37
N VAL A 34 19.65 -11.49 -42.25
CA VAL A 34 18.60 -12.50 -42.05
C VAL A 34 17.17 -12.06 -42.45
N SER A 35 16.90 -10.75 -42.45
CA SER A 35 15.61 -10.16 -42.83
C SER A 35 15.33 -10.16 -44.34
N CYS A 36 16.28 -10.53 -45.21
CA CYS A 36 16.12 -10.43 -46.67
C CYS A 36 15.64 -11.69 -47.39
N VAL A 37 15.31 -12.76 -46.65
CA VAL A 37 14.84 -14.04 -47.18
C VAL A 37 13.55 -14.51 -46.49
N VAL A 38 12.78 -15.36 -47.17
CA VAL A 38 11.59 -16.02 -46.63
C VAL A 38 12.02 -17.32 -45.96
N TRP A 39 11.76 -17.41 -44.66
CA TRP A 39 12.08 -18.58 -43.85
C TRP A 39 10.98 -19.64 -43.96
N ASP A 40 11.32 -20.91 -43.78
CA ASP A 40 10.36 -22.02 -43.89
C ASP A 40 9.27 -21.93 -42.81
N SER A 41 9.63 -21.50 -41.60
CA SER A 41 8.70 -21.19 -40.51
C SER A 41 7.64 -20.15 -40.90
N ALA A 42 7.99 -19.17 -41.75
CA ALA A 42 7.05 -18.19 -42.29
C ALA A 42 6.08 -18.82 -43.30
N ILE A 43 6.54 -19.77 -44.11
CA ILE A 43 5.68 -20.54 -45.03
C ILE A 43 4.68 -21.38 -44.22
N VAL A 44 5.15 -22.09 -43.18
CA VAL A 44 4.28 -22.87 -42.29
C VAL A 44 3.24 -21.98 -41.60
N ALA A 45 3.67 -20.83 -41.06
CA ALA A 45 2.76 -19.86 -40.43
C ALA A 45 1.70 -19.34 -41.42
N CYS A 46 2.09 -19.05 -42.66
CA CYS A 46 1.17 -18.61 -43.71
C CYS A 46 0.09 -19.65 -44.03
N HIS A 47 0.46 -20.94 -44.11
CA HIS A 47 -0.49 -22.03 -44.30
C HIS A 47 -1.45 -22.21 -43.10
N TYR A 48 -0.95 -22.01 -41.88
CA TYR A 48 -1.80 -21.93 -40.68
C TYR A 48 -2.80 -20.77 -40.78
N PHE A 49 -2.37 -19.58 -41.24
CA PHE A 49 -3.26 -18.43 -41.39
C PHE A 49 -4.39 -18.68 -42.39
N ILE A 50 -4.08 -19.28 -43.55
CA ILE A 50 -5.09 -19.68 -44.55
C ILE A 50 -6.13 -20.62 -43.96
N ARG A 51 -5.70 -21.63 -43.20
CA ARG A 51 -6.62 -22.59 -42.59
C ARG A 51 -7.57 -21.94 -41.58
N HIS A 52 -7.16 -20.81 -41.00
CA HIS A 52 -7.94 -19.98 -40.08
C HIS A 52 -8.37 -18.63 -40.68
N GLN A 53 -8.54 -18.54 -42.00
CA GLN A 53 -8.77 -17.27 -42.71
C GLN A 53 -9.89 -16.38 -42.12
N SER A 54 -10.96 -16.97 -41.60
CA SER A 54 -12.08 -16.22 -41.02
C SER A 54 -11.74 -15.49 -39.72
N PHE A 55 -10.75 -15.96 -38.97
CA PHE A 55 -10.34 -15.37 -37.69
C PHE A 55 -9.66 -14.01 -37.85
N TRP A 56 -8.90 -13.82 -38.93
CA TRP A 56 -8.02 -12.67 -39.12
C TRP A 56 -8.75 -11.40 -39.55
N LYS A 57 -9.95 -11.52 -40.11
CA LYS A 57 -10.71 -10.39 -40.61
C LYS A 57 -10.96 -9.36 -39.50
N LYS A 58 -10.54 -8.12 -39.71
CA LYS A 58 -10.61 -6.97 -38.78
C LYS A 58 -9.78 -7.10 -37.49
N LYS A 59 -8.85 -8.07 -37.40
CA LYS A 59 -7.93 -8.16 -36.25
C LYS A 59 -6.81 -7.15 -36.38
N LYS A 60 -6.47 -6.48 -35.27
CA LYS A 60 -5.26 -5.68 -35.14
C LYS A 60 -4.09 -6.59 -34.81
N VAL A 61 -3.12 -6.69 -35.72
CA VAL A 61 -1.97 -7.58 -35.58
C VAL A 61 -0.68 -6.78 -35.55
N LEU A 62 0.19 -7.09 -34.59
CA LEU A 62 1.57 -6.63 -34.58
C LEU A 62 2.49 -7.80 -34.93
N GLU A 63 3.28 -7.69 -35.99
CA GLU A 63 4.34 -8.65 -36.30
C GLU A 63 5.70 -8.11 -35.85
N LEU A 64 6.41 -8.88 -35.02
CA LEU A 64 7.75 -8.58 -34.56
C LEU A 64 8.76 -9.26 -35.47
N GLY A 65 9.70 -8.50 -36.02
CA GLY A 65 10.75 -9.03 -36.90
C GLY A 65 10.20 -9.58 -38.22
N ALA A 66 9.41 -8.78 -38.92
CA ALA A 66 8.66 -9.21 -40.10
C ALA A 66 9.52 -9.62 -41.31
N GLY A 67 10.79 -9.22 -41.35
CA GLY A 67 11.74 -9.54 -42.41
C GLY A 67 11.25 -9.09 -43.78
N THR A 68 10.97 -10.04 -44.65
CA THR A 68 10.41 -9.78 -46.00
C THR A 68 8.95 -9.36 -45.99
N GLY A 69 8.23 -9.57 -44.88
CA GLY A 69 6.82 -9.21 -44.70
C GLY A 69 5.82 -10.24 -45.21
N VAL A 70 6.25 -11.45 -45.60
CA VAL A 70 5.36 -12.46 -46.19
C VAL A 70 4.13 -12.77 -45.33
N CYS A 71 4.31 -12.91 -44.01
CA CYS A 71 3.24 -13.15 -43.05
C CYS A 71 2.31 -11.95 -42.92
N SER A 72 2.87 -10.76 -42.65
CA SER A 72 2.12 -9.50 -42.58
C SER A 72 1.28 -9.23 -43.83
N ILE A 73 1.85 -9.39 -45.02
CA ILE A 73 1.18 -9.17 -46.30
C ILE A 73 0.05 -10.17 -46.48
N LEU A 74 0.25 -11.45 -46.13
CA LEU A 74 -0.80 -12.46 -46.22
C LEU A 74 -1.94 -12.17 -45.23
N LEU A 75 -1.63 -11.84 -43.97
CA LEU A 75 -2.65 -11.51 -42.97
C LEU A 75 -3.47 -10.28 -43.38
N ALA A 76 -2.82 -9.25 -43.92
CA ALA A 76 -3.50 -8.10 -44.49
C ALA A 76 -4.36 -8.49 -45.71
N ALA A 77 -3.88 -9.39 -46.58
CA ALA A 77 -4.68 -9.95 -47.67
C ALA A 77 -5.86 -10.80 -47.19
N LEU A 78 -5.87 -11.28 -45.94
CA LEU A 78 -7.02 -11.94 -45.30
C LEU A 78 -7.95 -10.95 -44.56
N GLY A 79 -7.66 -9.64 -44.63
CA GLY A 79 -8.48 -8.57 -44.07
C GLY A 79 -8.10 -8.13 -42.66
N ALA A 80 -6.88 -8.42 -42.19
CA ALA A 80 -6.36 -7.90 -40.92
C ALA A 80 -5.81 -6.46 -41.06
N ASP A 81 -5.70 -5.75 -39.94
CA ASP A 81 -4.98 -4.46 -39.82
C ASP A 81 -3.62 -4.72 -39.16
N VAL A 82 -2.56 -4.69 -39.95
CA VAL A 82 -1.23 -5.19 -39.57
C VAL A 82 -0.22 -4.05 -39.40
N VAL A 83 0.51 -4.07 -38.30
CA VAL A 83 1.72 -3.29 -38.10
C VAL A 83 2.91 -4.25 -38.18
N ALA A 84 3.63 -4.19 -39.29
CA ALA A 84 4.80 -5.01 -39.55
C ALA A 84 6.04 -4.27 -39.05
N THR A 85 6.77 -4.86 -38.10
CA THR A 85 7.94 -4.19 -37.51
C THR A 85 9.25 -4.91 -37.77
N ASP A 86 10.31 -4.15 -37.98
CA ASP A 86 11.67 -4.67 -38.13
C ASP A 86 12.70 -3.62 -37.70
N SER A 87 13.97 -4.03 -37.69
CA SER A 87 15.13 -3.15 -37.64
C SER A 87 15.12 -2.14 -38.79
N SER A 88 15.76 -0.98 -38.59
CA SER A 88 15.87 0.06 -39.62
C SER A 88 16.48 -0.44 -40.94
N GLU A 89 17.30 -1.49 -40.88
CA GLU A 89 17.93 -2.15 -42.02
C GLU A 89 16.93 -2.94 -42.89
N GLY A 90 15.93 -3.58 -42.26
CA GLY A 90 14.93 -4.42 -42.93
C GLY A 90 13.76 -3.67 -43.56
N ILE A 91 13.43 -2.47 -43.02
CA ILE A 91 12.20 -1.74 -43.36
C ILE A 91 12.08 -1.40 -44.85
N ASN A 92 13.16 -1.01 -45.51
CA ASN A 92 13.13 -0.65 -46.93
C ASN A 92 12.70 -1.81 -47.85
N LEU A 93 13.07 -3.06 -47.51
CA LEU A 93 12.64 -4.23 -48.28
C LEU A 93 11.19 -4.59 -47.96
N LEU A 94 10.81 -4.53 -46.69
CA LEU A 94 9.46 -4.76 -46.21
C LEU A 94 8.45 -3.83 -46.89
N GLU A 95 8.72 -2.52 -46.93
CA GLU A 95 7.86 -1.52 -47.60
C GLU A 95 7.69 -1.80 -49.09
N ARG A 96 8.77 -2.19 -49.79
CA ARG A 96 8.70 -2.56 -51.22
C ARG A 96 7.82 -3.78 -51.44
N ASN A 97 7.94 -4.81 -50.59
CA ASN A 97 7.11 -6.00 -50.68
C ASN A 97 5.64 -5.70 -50.35
N ILE A 98 5.36 -4.81 -49.40
CA ILE A 98 4.00 -4.32 -49.12
C ILE A 98 3.42 -3.65 -50.37
N GLN A 99 4.17 -2.73 -50.97
CA GLN A 99 3.73 -2.00 -52.16
C GLN A 99 3.44 -2.92 -53.35
N GLU A 100 4.30 -3.92 -53.60
CA GLU A 100 4.14 -4.90 -54.68
C GLU A 100 2.85 -5.73 -54.54
N ASN A 101 2.31 -5.88 -53.32
CA ASN A 101 1.12 -6.68 -53.03
C ASN A 101 -0.11 -5.82 -52.63
N GLN A 102 -0.03 -4.49 -52.77
CA GLN A 102 -1.05 -3.55 -52.27
C GLN A 102 -2.44 -3.77 -52.88
N GLU A 103 -2.53 -4.10 -54.18
CA GLU A 103 -3.81 -4.35 -54.85
C GLU A 103 -4.58 -5.52 -54.22
N MET A 104 -3.87 -6.57 -53.81
CA MET A 104 -4.46 -7.74 -53.17
C MET A 104 -4.92 -7.41 -51.74
N ILE A 105 -4.12 -6.67 -50.99
CA ILE A 105 -4.44 -6.23 -49.63
C ILE A 105 -5.72 -5.39 -49.63
N THR A 106 -5.79 -4.38 -50.51
CA THR A 106 -6.93 -3.47 -50.59
C THR A 106 -8.20 -4.18 -51.08
N ARG A 107 -8.08 -5.18 -51.96
CA ARG A 107 -9.24 -5.98 -52.43
C ARG A 107 -9.99 -6.67 -51.29
N ASN A 108 -9.28 -7.06 -50.23
CA ASN A 108 -9.84 -7.80 -49.09
C ASN A 108 -10.05 -6.93 -47.84
N GLU A 109 -10.07 -5.60 -48.00
CA GLU A 109 -10.31 -4.61 -46.93
C GLU A 109 -9.29 -4.67 -45.77
N GLY A 110 -8.09 -5.20 -46.00
CA GLY A 110 -7.03 -5.19 -44.99
C GLY A 110 -6.07 -4.01 -45.14
N SER A 111 -5.19 -3.87 -44.16
CA SER A 111 -4.13 -2.86 -44.14
C SER A 111 -2.83 -3.43 -43.59
N VAL A 112 -1.72 -2.94 -44.09
CA VAL A 112 -0.39 -3.21 -43.52
C VAL A 112 0.46 -1.96 -43.61
N LYS A 113 1.19 -1.65 -42.54
CA LYS A 113 2.22 -0.60 -42.54
C LYS A 113 3.51 -1.14 -41.93
N ALA A 114 4.64 -0.64 -42.42
CA ALA A 114 5.95 -0.93 -41.86
C ALA A 114 6.35 0.12 -40.81
N GLU A 115 6.89 -0.29 -39.67
CA GLU A 115 7.44 0.62 -38.65
C GLU A 115 8.77 0.09 -38.09
N VAL A 116 9.74 0.98 -37.85
CA VAL A 116 10.98 0.62 -37.15
C VAL A 116 10.67 0.29 -35.69
N LEU A 117 11.17 -0.83 -35.19
CA LEU A 117 11.07 -1.19 -33.78
C LEU A 117 12.38 -1.80 -33.26
N ASP A 118 13.04 -1.07 -32.36
CA ASP A 118 14.17 -1.59 -31.58
C ASP A 118 13.63 -2.22 -30.28
N TRP A 119 13.82 -3.53 -30.12
CA TRP A 119 13.34 -4.26 -28.95
C TRP A 119 14.06 -3.85 -27.65
N ASN A 120 15.29 -3.34 -27.74
CA ASN A 120 16.08 -2.92 -26.58
C ASN A 120 15.75 -1.50 -26.11
N ASN A 121 15.17 -0.68 -27.00
CA ASN A 121 14.69 0.66 -26.67
C ASN A 121 13.28 0.90 -27.23
N PRO A 122 12.27 0.14 -26.76
CA PRO A 122 10.92 0.23 -27.29
C PRO A 122 10.33 1.58 -26.85
N CYS A 123 9.93 2.40 -27.84
CA CYS A 123 9.22 3.66 -27.62
C CYS A 123 8.01 3.44 -26.68
N ASP A 124 7.66 4.41 -25.83
CA ASP A 124 6.58 4.32 -24.81
C ASP A 124 5.14 4.21 -25.36
N LYS A 125 4.97 3.78 -26.61
CA LYS A 125 3.66 3.60 -27.22
C LYS A 125 2.95 2.39 -26.59
N PRO A 126 1.65 2.51 -26.25
CA PRO A 126 0.85 1.37 -25.81
C PRO A 126 0.81 0.29 -26.90
N LEU A 127 1.14 -0.95 -26.53
CA LEU A 127 1.10 -2.11 -27.43
C LEU A 127 -0.27 -2.78 -27.34
N SER A 128 -1.31 -2.08 -27.82
CA SER A 128 -2.69 -2.57 -27.80
C SER A 128 -3.10 -3.21 -29.13
N PHE A 129 -3.00 -4.54 -29.20
CA PHE A 129 -3.26 -5.35 -30.39
C PHE A 129 -4.09 -6.59 -30.04
N ASP A 130 -4.90 -7.09 -30.98
CA ASP A 130 -5.64 -8.33 -30.76
C ASP A 130 -4.70 -9.55 -30.74
N VAL A 131 -3.68 -9.51 -31.60
CA VAL A 131 -2.71 -10.60 -31.79
C VAL A 131 -1.30 -10.04 -31.96
N ILE A 132 -0.32 -10.65 -31.28
CA ILE A 132 1.09 -10.48 -31.62
C ILE A 132 1.59 -11.72 -32.35
N LEU A 133 2.32 -11.49 -33.43
CA LEU A 133 2.95 -12.53 -34.23
C LEU A 133 4.47 -12.49 -34.06
N MET A 134 5.03 -13.66 -33.76
CA MET A 134 6.47 -13.90 -33.63
C MET A 134 6.83 -15.07 -34.53
N VAL A 135 7.46 -14.81 -35.68
CA VAL A 135 7.86 -15.84 -36.64
C VAL A 135 9.37 -15.86 -36.76
N ASP A 136 9.99 -16.93 -36.26
CA ASP A 136 11.44 -17.18 -36.30
C ASP A 136 12.28 -16.02 -35.77
N VAL A 137 11.85 -15.39 -34.68
CA VAL A 137 12.55 -14.25 -34.05
C VAL A 137 13.40 -14.64 -32.84
N ILE A 138 13.40 -15.93 -32.45
CA ILE A 138 14.05 -16.44 -31.25
C ILE A 138 15.34 -17.16 -31.64
N TYR A 139 16.36 -16.39 -32.05
CA TYR A 139 17.64 -16.96 -32.49
C TYR A 139 18.88 -16.16 -32.06
N TYR A 140 18.71 -14.95 -31.51
CA TYR A 140 19.82 -14.09 -31.10
C TYR A 140 19.70 -13.70 -29.63
N LEU A 141 20.69 -14.06 -28.81
CA LEU A 141 20.62 -13.91 -27.36
C LEU A 141 20.62 -12.43 -26.94
N GLY A 142 21.34 -11.58 -27.69
CA GLY A 142 21.46 -10.15 -27.41
C GLY A 142 20.17 -9.34 -27.60
N ALA A 143 19.19 -9.88 -28.32
CA ALA A 143 17.88 -9.24 -28.50
C ALA A 143 16.77 -9.89 -27.66
N LEU A 144 17.09 -10.98 -26.95
CA LEU A 144 16.13 -11.81 -26.25
C LEU A 144 15.41 -11.05 -25.12
N GLU A 145 16.16 -10.30 -24.31
CA GLU A 145 15.58 -9.57 -23.17
C GLU A 145 14.62 -8.47 -23.63
N GLY A 146 14.99 -7.72 -24.67
CA GLY A 146 14.12 -6.73 -25.31
C GLY A 146 12.83 -7.34 -25.85
N LEU A 147 12.95 -8.48 -26.55
CA LEU A 147 11.80 -9.22 -27.10
C LEU A 147 10.84 -9.69 -26.00
N VAL A 148 11.36 -10.32 -24.94
CA VAL A 148 10.54 -10.78 -23.80
C VAL A 148 9.86 -9.61 -23.11
N ARG A 149 10.58 -8.51 -22.87
CA ARG A 149 10.03 -7.31 -22.24
C ARG A 149 8.86 -6.74 -23.04
N LEU A 150 8.98 -6.72 -24.36
CA LEU A 150 7.93 -6.24 -25.25
C LEU A 150 6.68 -7.14 -25.19
N VAL A 151 6.87 -8.45 -25.24
CA VAL A 151 5.80 -9.46 -25.11
C VAL A 151 5.09 -9.35 -23.76
N LEU A 152 5.83 -9.12 -22.66
CA LEU A 152 5.24 -9.00 -21.33
C LEU A 152 4.39 -7.73 -21.17
N ARG A 153 4.82 -6.61 -21.79
CA ARG A 153 4.12 -5.31 -21.75
C ARG A 153 2.84 -5.26 -22.58
N SER A 154 2.66 -6.13 -23.58
CA SER A 154 1.47 -6.07 -24.44
C SER A 154 0.22 -6.56 -23.73
N ASP A 155 -0.93 -5.96 -23.97
CA ASP A 155 -2.24 -6.45 -23.50
C ASP A 155 -2.85 -7.53 -24.43
N ALA A 156 -2.11 -7.96 -25.46
CA ALA A 156 -2.62 -8.79 -26.53
C ALA A 156 -3.27 -10.08 -26.00
N ALA A 157 -4.49 -10.34 -26.48
CA ALA A 157 -5.30 -11.48 -26.06
C ALA A 157 -4.69 -12.83 -26.50
N MET A 158 -3.86 -12.82 -27.54
CA MET A 158 -3.19 -14.01 -28.07
C MET A 158 -1.84 -13.65 -28.68
N ILE A 159 -0.85 -14.51 -28.46
CA ILE A 159 0.44 -14.42 -29.16
C ILE A 159 0.66 -15.72 -29.92
N ILE A 160 0.94 -15.61 -31.21
CA ILE A 160 1.31 -16.74 -32.08
C ILE A 160 2.83 -16.74 -32.23
N CYS A 161 3.46 -17.83 -31.82
CA CYS A 161 4.90 -18.03 -31.93
C CYS A 161 5.17 -19.20 -32.88
N CYS A 162 5.70 -18.92 -34.06
CA CYS A 162 6.15 -19.93 -35.01
C CYS A 162 7.68 -19.90 -35.08
N TYR A 163 8.37 -21.01 -34.91
CA TYR A 163 9.83 -21.05 -35.02
C TYR A 163 10.31 -22.43 -35.44
N GLU A 164 11.48 -22.48 -36.06
CA GLU A 164 12.17 -23.73 -36.35
C GLU A 164 13.08 -24.11 -35.16
N VAL A 165 13.03 -25.37 -34.74
CA VAL A 165 13.78 -25.92 -33.61
C VAL A 165 15.28 -25.86 -33.92
N ARG A 166 16.08 -25.40 -32.96
CA ARG A 166 17.54 -25.28 -33.10
C ARG A 166 18.23 -26.24 -32.13
N ASP A 167 19.04 -27.15 -32.66
CA ASP A 167 19.66 -28.21 -31.85
C ASP A 167 21.08 -27.91 -31.36
N ILE A 168 21.71 -26.83 -31.86
CA ILE A 168 23.09 -26.43 -31.53
C ILE A 168 23.26 -24.91 -31.47
N GLY A 169 24.30 -24.46 -30.75
CA GLY A 169 24.76 -23.07 -30.77
C GLY A 169 23.86 -22.06 -30.05
N GLU A 170 24.12 -20.78 -30.29
CA GLU A 170 23.40 -19.66 -29.67
C GLU A 170 21.87 -19.69 -29.91
N PRO A 171 21.34 -20.04 -31.10
CA PRO A 171 19.89 -20.07 -31.31
C PRO A 171 19.16 -21.07 -30.41
N LYS A 172 19.77 -22.24 -30.12
CA LYS A 172 19.22 -23.19 -29.16
C LYS A 172 19.09 -22.59 -27.77
N ILE A 173 20.17 -21.96 -27.30
CA ILE A 173 20.23 -21.31 -25.98
C ILE A 173 19.20 -20.17 -25.91
N ALA A 174 19.06 -19.39 -26.99
CA ALA A 174 18.06 -18.34 -27.08
C ALA A 174 16.63 -18.89 -26.98
N GLN A 175 16.32 -20.01 -27.63
CA GLN A 175 15.02 -20.67 -27.54
C GLN A 175 14.74 -21.21 -26.13
N GLU A 176 15.68 -21.97 -25.56
CA GLU A 176 15.54 -22.51 -24.19
C GLU A 176 15.31 -21.38 -23.18
N ARG A 177 16.13 -20.33 -23.24
CA ARG A 177 16.03 -19.17 -22.34
C ARG A 177 14.77 -18.33 -22.59
N PHE A 178 14.34 -18.17 -23.84
CA PHE A 178 13.07 -17.50 -24.14
C PHE A 178 11.92 -18.19 -23.44
N PHE A 179 11.77 -19.51 -23.63
CA PHE A 179 10.68 -20.27 -23.03
C PHE A 179 10.77 -20.36 -21.52
N GLU A 180 11.98 -20.42 -20.96
CA GLU A 180 12.21 -20.27 -19.52
C GLU A 180 11.65 -18.93 -19.02
N MET A 181 11.96 -17.81 -19.70
CA MET A 181 11.52 -16.46 -19.30
C MET A 181 10.01 -16.22 -19.48
N ILE A 182 9.37 -16.80 -20.50
CA ILE A 182 7.95 -16.54 -20.80
C ILE A 182 6.98 -17.54 -20.14
N SER A 183 7.42 -18.78 -19.86
CA SER A 183 6.55 -19.83 -19.32
C SER A 183 5.90 -19.53 -17.97
N PRO A 184 6.45 -18.68 -17.07
CA PRO A 184 5.74 -18.27 -15.85
C PRO A 184 4.49 -17.44 -16.14
N PHE A 185 4.50 -16.65 -17.22
CA PHE A 185 3.46 -15.68 -17.56
C PHE A 185 2.45 -16.17 -18.59
N PHE A 186 2.84 -17.13 -19.42
CA PHE A 186 2.01 -17.63 -20.51
C PHE A 186 1.85 -19.15 -20.41
N GLY A 187 0.62 -19.62 -20.65
CA GLY A 187 0.36 -20.99 -21.03
C GLY A 187 0.84 -21.17 -22.47
N ILE A 188 1.68 -22.17 -22.70
CA ILE A 188 2.33 -22.43 -23.98
C ILE A 188 1.67 -23.66 -24.58
N TYR A 189 0.84 -23.45 -25.59
CA TYR A 189 0.03 -24.51 -26.19
C TYR A 189 0.49 -24.77 -27.62
N PRO A 190 0.99 -25.97 -27.95
CA PRO A 190 1.25 -26.32 -29.34
C PRO A 190 -0.07 -26.34 -30.13
N VAL A 191 -0.03 -25.82 -31.36
CA VAL A 191 -1.13 -25.96 -32.31
C VAL A 191 -1.20 -27.43 -32.74
N ALA A 192 -2.38 -28.03 -32.64
CA ALA A 192 -2.59 -29.42 -33.02
C ALA A 192 -2.38 -29.62 -34.54
N ASP A 193 -1.85 -30.78 -34.93
CA ASP A 193 -1.52 -31.10 -36.33
C ASP A 193 -2.69 -30.94 -37.30
N GLU A 194 -3.92 -31.13 -36.85
CA GLU A 194 -5.15 -30.93 -37.65
C GLU A 194 -5.38 -29.48 -38.08
N HIS A 195 -4.73 -28.52 -37.41
CA HIS A 195 -4.72 -27.10 -37.73
C HIS A 195 -3.51 -26.69 -38.58
N LEU A 196 -2.59 -27.62 -38.86
CA LEU A 196 -1.47 -27.40 -39.76
C LEU A 196 -1.76 -28.00 -41.14
N ASP A 197 -1.04 -27.51 -42.16
CA ASP A 197 -1.18 -28.02 -43.52
C ASP A 197 -0.39 -29.33 -43.68
N ASP A 198 -1.02 -30.35 -44.26
CA ASP A 198 -0.43 -31.69 -44.35
C ASP A 198 0.82 -31.77 -45.22
N ILE A 199 1.00 -30.85 -46.15
CA ILE A 199 2.15 -30.81 -47.06
C ILE A 199 3.28 -29.98 -46.45
N TYR A 200 2.94 -28.88 -45.78
CA TYR A 200 3.92 -27.90 -45.31
C TYR A 200 4.30 -28.04 -43.83
N LYS A 201 3.56 -28.79 -43.02
CA LYS A 201 3.95 -29.05 -41.63
C LYS A 201 5.30 -29.78 -41.57
N SER A 202 6.14 -29.39 -40.62
CA SER A 202 7.43 -30.01 -40.37
C SER A 202 7.56 -30.34 -38.88
N PRO A 203 8.13 -31.50 -38.50
CA PRO A 203 8.43 -31.79 -37.10
C PRO A 203 9.42 -30.79 -36.50
N ASP A 204 10.23 -30.15 -37.35
CA ASP A 204 11.26 -29.19 -36.95
C ASP A 204 10.70 -27.77 -36.82
N ILE A 205 9.44 -27.51 -37.21
CA ILE A 205 8.80 -26.19 -37.08
C ILE A 205 7.65 -26.30 -36.09
N LYS A 206 7.68 -25.49 -35.05
CA LYS A 206 6.63 -25.42 -34.02
C LYS A 206 5.78 -24.20 -34.23
N VAL A 207 4.46 -24.38 -34.23
CA VAL A 207 3.48 -23.30 -34.12
C VAL A 207 2.84 -23.37 -32.74
N LEU A 208 3.02 -22.33 -31.94
CA LEU A 208 2.56 -22.25 -30.55
C LEU A 208 1.58 -21.09 -30.37
N ARG A 209 0.59 -21.31 -29.52
CA ARG A 209 -0.28 -20.28 -28.95
C ARG A 209 0.17 -20.00 -27.52
N LEU A 210 0.62 -18.78 -27.28
CA LEU A 210 0.93 -18.27 -25.96
C LEU A 210 -0.31 -17.51 -25.46
N VAL A 211 -0.91 -18.02 -24.38
CA VAL A 211 -2.09 -17.43 -23.75
C VAL A 211 -1.70 -16.95 -22.37
N ARG A 212 -1.91 -15.67 -22.07
CA ARG A 212 -1.53 -15.08 -20.79
C ARG A 212 -2.18 -15.86 -19.65
N LYS A 213 -1.38 -16.40 -18.73
CA LYS A 213 -1.88 -16.99 -17.49
C LYS A 213 -2.52 -15.85 -16.70
N THR A 214 -3.62 -16.13 -16.01
CA THR A 214 -4.23 -15.21 -15.02
C THR A 214 -3.33 -15.01 -13.79
N ILE A 215 -2.02 -15.24 -13.94
CA ILE A 215 -1.00 -15.26 -12.91
C ILE A 215 0.01 -14.18 -13.31
N ARG A 216 -0.09 -13.01 -12.68
CA ARG A 216 1.05 -12.07 -12.64
C ARG A 216 2.04 -12.62 -11.62
N ILE A 217 3.19 -13.15 -12.07
CA ILE A 217 4.36 -13.39 -11.21
C ILE A 217 5.54 -12.69 -11.86
N TYR A 218 5.99 -11.62 -11.22
CA TYR A 218 7.10 -10.76 -11.65
C TYR A 218 8.44 -11.50 -11.56
N TYR A 219 9.23 -11.49 -12.64
CA TYR A 219 10.69 -11.47 -12.51
C TYR A 219 11.10 -10.09 -12.01
N PRO A 220 12.25 -9.94 -11.32
CA PRO A 220 12.77 -8.63 -10.95
C PRO A 220 13.20 -7.90 -12.23
N VAL A 221 12.23 -7.24 -12.85
CA VAL A 221 12.47 -6.07 -13.68
C VAL A 221 13.17 -5.08 -12.76
N ILE A 222 14.11 -4.28 -13.28
CA ILE A 222 14.48 -3.04 -12.59
C ILE A 222 13.17 -2.25 -12.48
N GLU A 223 12.48 -2.40 -11.35
CA GLU A 223 11.13 -1.91 -11.16
C GLU A 223 11.17 -0.39 -11.29
N ILE A 224 10.35 0.11 -12.20
CA ILE A 224 9.93 1.50 -12.11
C ILE A 224 9.13 1.55 -10.81
N MET A 225 9.73 2.12 -9.77
CA MET A 225 9.11 2.36 -8.49
C MET A 225 7.85 3.20 -8.73
N TYR A 226 6.70 2.66 -8.35
CA TYR A 226 5.40 3.24 -8.62
C TYR A 226 4.70 3.56 -7.30
N ASP A 227 4.28 4.80 -7.15
CA ASP A 227 3.38 5.22 -6.08
C ASP A 227 2.32 6.16 -6.67
N PRO A 228 1.03 5.76 -6.73
CA PRO A 228 -0.04 6.62 -7.23
C PRO A 228 -0.30 7.84 -6.35
N SER A 229 0.25 7.86 -5.13
CA SER A 229 0.01 8.88 -4.12
C SER A 229 1.12 9.93 -4.01
N SER A 230 2.13 9.88 -4.89
CA SER A 230 3.21 10.87 -4.95
C SER A 230 3.41 11.38 -6.38
N SER A 231 3.70 12.68 -6.49
CA SER A 231 4.11 13.33 -7.74
C SER A 231 5.63 13.37 -7.93
N ALA A 232 6.41 12.91 -6.95
CA ALA A 232 7.86 12.95 -6.98
C ALA A 232 8.44 12.03 -8.06
N ASN A 233 9.58 12.42 -8.64
CA ASN A 233 10.27 11.63 -9.67
C ASN A 233 11.20 10.55 -9.06
N ILE A 234 10.62 9.66 -8.26
CA ILE A 234 11.31 8.65 -7.44
C ILE A 234 12.09 7.58 -8.24
N ASN A 235 11.88 7.54 -9.56
CA ASN A 235 12.63 6.69 -10.48
C ASN A 235 13.93 7.33 -11.00
N GLU A 236 14.05 8.64 -10.84
CA GLU A 236 15.18 9.44 -11.33
C GLU A 236 16.07 9.90 -10.18
N ALA A 237 15.51 10.10 -8.99
CA ALA A 237 16.24 10.55 -7.81
C ALA A 237 15.65 9.98 -6.51
N THR A 238 16.46 9.94 -5.46
CA THR A 238 16.05 9.63 -4.08
C THR A 238 16.63 10.67 -3.12
N VAL A 239 16.06 10.74 -1.91
CA VAL A 239 16.62 11.52 -0.80
C VAL A 239 17.21 10.58 0.25
N ASP A 240 18.49 10.77 0.58
CA ASP A 240 19.21 9.93 1.54
C ASP A 240 19.11 10.47 2.98
N HIS A 241 18.96 11.79 3.14
CA HIS A 241 19.03 12.48 4.43
C HIS A 241 18.29 13.82 4.43
N PHE A 242 17.65 14.18 5.55
CA PHE A 242 17.14 15.52 5.84
C PHE A 242 17.94 16.18 6.98
N SER A 243 18.35 17.44 6.83
CA SER A 243 18.75 18.29 7.95
C SER A 243 17.72 19.41 8.13
N LEU A 244 17.02 19.39 9.25
CA LEU A 244 15.90 20.30 9.55
C LEU A 244 16.34 21.39 10.53
N ASP A 245 16.07 22.66 10.22
CA ASP A 245 16.17 23.77 11.18
C ASP A 245 14.84 24.51 11.23
N TRP A 246 14.10 24.35 12.32
CA TRP A 246 12.73 24.80 12.48
C TRP A 246 12.57 25.73 13.69
N THR A 247 11.66 26.68 13.56
CA THR A 247 11.12 27.48 14.65
C THR A 247 9.61 27.32 14.69
N ILE A 248 9.07 27.03 15.87
CA ILE A 248 7.64 26.82 16.08
C ILE A 248 7.00 28.12 16.59
N ASP A 249 6.06 28.67 15.81
CA ASP A 249 5.34 29.89 16.15
C ASP A 249 3.88 29.58 16.53
N PHE A 250 3.60 29.58 17.84
CA PHE A 250 2.25 29.38 18.37
C PHE A 250 1.32 30.59 18.22
N PHE A 251 1.81 31.76 17.83
CA PHE A 251 0.97 32.91 17.53
C PHE A 251 0.45 32.85 16.10
N LYS A 252 1.28 32.39 15.16
CA LYS A 252 0.92 32.20 13.75
C LYS A 252 0.39 30.81 13.42
N PHE A 253 0.51 29.85 14.34
CA PHE A 253 0.24 28.42 14.10
C PHE A 253 1.01 27.88 12.90
N GLN A 254 2.32 28.14 12.88
CA GLN A 254 3.18 27.89 11.74
C GLN A 254 4.54 27.34 12.20
N ILE A 255 5.12 26.46 11.38
CA ILE A 255 6.54 26.10 11.43
C ILE A 255 7.26 26.92 10.35
N SER A 256 8.31 27.64 10.75
CA SER A 256 9.16 28.42 9.86
C SER A 256 10.59 27.92 9.92
N GLY A 257 11.27 27.80 8.78
CA GLY A 257 12.66 27.38 8.78
C GLY A 257 13.18 26.88 7.44
N SER A 258 14.03 25.86 7.50
CA SER A 258 14.63 25.25 6.32
C SER A 258 14.80 23.75 6.44
N VAL A 259 14.85 23.09 5.29
CA VAL A 259 15.32 21.71 5.14
C VAL A 259 16.48 21.68 4.15
N VAL A 260 17.50 20.89 4.45
CA VAL A 260 18.52 20.46 3.47
C VAL A 260 18.28 19.00 3.14
N LEU A 261 17.97 18.70 1.89
CA LEU A 261 17.76 17.36 1.36
C LEU A 261 19.05 16.89 0.67
N SER A 262 19.63 15.77 1.11
CA SER A 262 20.73 15.13 0.39
C SER A 262 20.19 14.28 -0.75
N ILE A 263 20.29 14.80 -1.97
CA ILE A 263 19.77 14.18 -3.20
C ILE A 263 20.80 13.22 -3.78
N HIS A 264 20.33 12.07 -4.25
CA HIS A 264 21.10 11.12 -5.05
C HIS A 264 20.34 10.78 -6.34
N ILE A 265 20.99 11.00 -7.49
CA ILE A 265 20.43 10.73 -8.80
C ILE A 265 20.60 9.25 -9.16
N ILE A 266 19.50 8.60 -9.56
CA ILE A 266 19.41 7.18 -9.94
C ILE A 266 19.33 7.04 -11.48
N LYS A 267 18.79 8.05 -12.17
CA LYS A 267 18.77 8.11 -13.63
C LYS A 267 18.99 9.55 -14.08
N PRO A 268 19.66 9.78 -15.24
CA PRO A 268 19.90 11.13 -15.72
C PRO A 268 18.62 11.96 -15.80
N THR A 269 18.63 13.13 -15.18
CA THR A 269 17.50 14.06 -15.13
C THR A 269 18.02 15.49 -15.05
N ASP A 270 17.19 16.46 -15.43
CA ASP A 270 17.47 17.88 -15.26
C ASP A 270 16.62 18.53 -14.15
N LYS A 271 15.78 17.74 -13.49
CA LYS A 271 14.82 18.24 -12.49
C LYS A 271 14.74 17.34 -11.26
N ILE A 272 14.38 17.97 -10.15
CA ILE A 272 13.87 17.29 -8.96
C ILE A 272 12.42 17.70 -8.76
N ILE A 273 11.55 16.72 -8.50
CA ILE A 273 10.14 16.94 -8.20
C ILE A 273 9.89 16.49 -6.76
N LEU A 274 9.39 17.40 -5.93
CA LEU A 274 8.99 17.14 -4.54
C LEU A 274 7.48 17.32 -4.40
N ASP A 275 6.88 16.52 -3.53
CA ASP A 275 5.52 16.73 -3.05
C ASP A 275 5.47 17.91 -2.07
N SER A 276 4.37 18.66 -2.14
CA SER A 276 4.07 19.78 -1.25
C SER A 276 2.57 19.87 -1.02
N GLN A 277 2.17 20.42 0.12
CA GLN A 277 0.78 20.80 0.37
C GLN A 277 0.75 22.08 1.20
N SER A 278 0.38 23.19 0.56
CA SER A 278 0.22 24.49 1.24
C SER A 278 1.51 24.96 1.90
N LEU A 279 2.68 24.77 1.27
CA LEU A 279 3.96 25.30 1.76
C LEU A 279 4.28 26.65 1.12
N GLU A 280 4.73 27.60 1.95
CA GLU A 280 5.21 28.91 1.51
C GLU A 280 6.72 28.84 1.26
N VAL A 281 7.12 28.49 0.05
CA VAL A 281 8.54 28.39 -0.31
C VAL A 281 9.12 29.78 -0.59
N ALA A 282 10.16 30.16 0.16
CA ALA A 282 10.85 31.44 -0.01
C ALA A 282 12.00 31.35 -1.02
N SER A 283 12.84 30.31 -0.92
CA SER A 283 13.94 30.09 -1.86
C SER A 283 14.39 28.63 -1.86
N ILE A 284 14.95 28.19 -2.99
CA ILE A 284 15.57 26.89 -3.14
C ILE A 284 16.99 27.09 -3.68
N LYS A 285 17.96 26.37 -3.10
CA LYS A 285 19.35 26.31 -3.58
C LYS A 285 19.77 24.88 -3.84
N ALA A 286 20.43 24.64 -4.98
CA ALA A 286 21.21 23.42 -5.20
C ALA A 286 22.66 23.70 -4.83
N ASP A 287 23.15 23.00 -3.83
CA ASP A 287 24.35 23.32 -3.05
C ASP A 287 24.30 24.78 -2.55
N ASN A 288 25.05 25.67 -3.19
CA ASN A 288 25.09 27.09 -2.82
C ASN A 288 24.45 28.03 -3.86
N GLU A 289 23.99 27.49 -4.99
CA GLU A 289 23.45 28.25 -6.10
C GLU A 289 21.92 28.30 -6.04
N ILE A 290 21.34 29.50 -6.21
CA ILE A 290 19.88 29.67 -6.29
C ILE A 290 19.39 29.02 -7.58
N VAL A 291 18.37 28.19 -7.47
CA VAL A 291 17.76 27.48 -8.61
C VAL A 291 16.35 27.98 -8.89
N ASN A 292 15.96 27.89 -10.16
CA ASN A 292 14.58 28.16 -10.55
C ASN A 292 13.68 27.00 -10.16
N TYR A 293 12.50 27.32 -9.65
CA TYR A 293 11.48 26.33 -9.36
C TYR A 293 10.10 26.89 -9.73
N ARG A 294 9.13 25.99 -9.85
CA ARG A 294 7.72 26.33 -9.95
C ARG A 294 6.88 25.35 -9.16
N VAL A 295 5.75 25.82 -8.65
CA VAL A 295 4.78 25.00 -7.93
C VAL A 295 3.59 24.78 -8.86
N GLU A 296 3.22 23.52 -9.09
CA GLU A 296 2.08 23.14 -9.91
C GLU A 296 1.04 22.41 -9.06
N ASN A 297 -0.25 22.60 -9.38
CA ASN A 297 -1.32 21.83 -8.76
C ASN A 297 -1.24 20.35 -9.24
N ALA A 298 -1.36 19.42 -8.29
CA ALA A 298 -1.34 17.98 -8.50
C ALA A 298 -2.68 17.31 -8.15
N GLY A 299 -3.78 18.08 -8.21
CA GLY A 299 -5.13 17.59 -7.90
C GLY A 299 -5.24 17.13 -6.45
N ILE A 300 -5.70 15.89 -6.27
CA ILE A 300 -5.88 15.27 -4.95
C ILE A 300 -4.56 15.08 -4.17
N LEU A 301 -3.41 15.06 -4.85
CA LEU A 301 -2.10 14.88 -4.22
C LEU A 301 -1.53 16.18 -3.64
N GLY A 302 -2.24 17.30 -3.85
CA GLY A 302 -1.84 18.62 -3.40
C GLY A 302 -1.08 19.40 -4.47
N GLU A 303 0.18 19.71 -4.20
CA GLU A 303 1.07 20.48 -5.04
C GLU A 303 2.35 19.70 -5.33
N LYS A 304 3.00 20.00 -6.45
CA LYS A 304 4.35 19.51 -6.74
C LYS A 304 5.29 20.66 -7.01
N ILE A 305 6.45 20.63 -6.39
CA ILE A 305 7.52 21.61 -6.58
C ILE A 305 8.48 21.03 -7.61
N ILE A 306 8.57 21.66 -8.78
CA ILE A 306 9.45 21.25 -9.86
C ILE A 306 10.65 22.19 -9.88
N ILE A 307 11.84 21.63 -9.66
CA ILE A 307 13.09 22.36 -9.44
C ILE A 307 14.04 22.06 -10.59
N ASP A 308 14.52 23.08 -11.28
CA ASP A 308 15.54 22.95 -12.32
C ASP A 308 16.93 22.86 -11.67
N VAL A 309 17.57 21.70 -11.79
CA VAL A 309 18.88 21.43 -11.18
C VAL A 309 20.00 21.34 -12.22
N GLY A 310 19.71 21.71 -13.48
CA GLY A 310 20.56 21.47 -14.63
C GLY A 310 20.76 19.97 -14.90
N LYS A 311 21.42 19.63 -16.01
CA LYS A 311 21.66 18.22 -16.38
C LYS A 311 22.50 17.51 -15.32
N ARG A 312 21.91 16.51 -14.67
CA ARG A 312 22.59 15.59 -13.74
C ARG A 312 22.69 14.19 -14.33
N LYS A 313 23.78 13.49 -14.00
CA LYS A 313 24.08 12.14 -14.44
C LYS A 313 23.69 11.14 -13.35
N ASP A 314 23.53 9.88 -13.75
CA ASP A 314 23.40 8.77 -12.82
C ASP A 314 24.55 8.76 -11.79
N GLY A 315 24.20 8.58 -10.51
CA GLY A 315 25.13 8.61 -9.38
C GLY A 315 25.50 9.99 -8.85
N ASP A 316 25.08 11.09 -9.50
CA ASP A 316 25.34 12.45 -8.99
C ASP A 316 24.69 12.65 -7.61
N LYS A 317 25.40 13.37 -6.73
CA LYS A 317 24.92 13.74 -5.39
C LYS A 317 25.10 15.23 -5.15
N PHE A 318 24.12 15.86 -4.54
CA PHE A 318 24.15 17.28 -4.18
C PHE A 318 23.13 17.56 -3.07
N ASN A 319 23.24 18.72 -2.43
CA ASN A 319 22.29 19.15 -1.43
C ASN A 319 21.26 20.10 -2.02
N LEU A 320 20.00 19.94 -1.66
CA LEU A 320 18.93 20.86 -1.99
C LEU A 320 18.45 21.56 -0.72
N SER A 321 18.74 22.85 -0.57
CA SER A 321 18.33 23.64 0.59
C SER A 321 17.05 24.41 0.26
N VAL A 322 16.01 24.22 1.06
CA VAL A 322 14.71 24.88 0.88
C VAL A 322 14.41 25.70 2.14
N ILE A 323 14.17 27.00 1.96
CA ILE A 323 13.68 27.90 3.02
C ILE A 323 12.19 28.08 2.82
N TYR A 324 11.38 27.79 3.85
CA TYR A 324 9.93 27.75 3.71
C TYR A 324 9.21 27.93 5.05
N ASN A 325 7.88 28.13 4.97
CA ASN A 325 6.98 28.01 6.10
C ASN A 325 5.82 27.06 5.79
N THR A 326 5.22 26.46 6.81
CA THR A 326 3.93 25.74 6.66
C THR A 326 2.80 26.75 6.47
N GLY A 327 1.94 26.60 5.46
CA GLY A 327 0.83 27.53 5.23
C GLY A 327 -0.41 27.23 6.08
N GLU A 328 -1.44 28.07 5.93
CA GLU A 328 -2.67 28.03 6.72
C GLU A 328 -3.49 26.73 6.57
N LYS A 329 -3.31 26.00 5.45
CA LYS A 329 -4.00 24.73 5.19
C LYS A 329 -3.13 23.51 5.49
N CYS A 330 -2.16 23.65 6.39
CA CYS A 330 -1.32 22.54 6.82
C CYS A 330 -2.19 21.38 7.35
N SER A 331 -2.18 20.23 6.68
CA SER A 331 -3.01 19.08 7.06
C SER A 331 -2.40 18.23 8.17
N ALA A 332 -1.07 18.32 8.32
CA ALA A 332 -0.32 17.41 9.18
C ALA A 332 -0.18 17.90 10.62
N LEU A 333 -0.43 19.18 10.89
CA LEU A 333 -0.17 19.79 12.20
C LEU A 333 -1.47 20.18 12.89
N GLN A 334 -1.56 19.87 14.18
CA GLN A 334 -2.59 20.43 15.03
C GLN A 334 -1.97 21.31 16.11
N PHE A 335 -2.21 22.63 15.96
CA PHE A 335 -1.94 23.60 17.02
C PHE A 335 -3.16 23.69 17.95
N LEU A 336 -2.91 23.51 19.24
CA LEU A 336 -3.88 23.65 20.31
C LEU A 336 -3.57 24.89 21.12
N LYS A 337 -4.60 25.69 21.37
CA LYS A 337 -4.52 26.78 22.34
C LYS A 337 -4.44 26.21 23.75
N ALA A 338 -4.04 27.04 24.71
CA ALA A 338 -3.95 26.62 26.10
C ALA A 338 -5.27 26.04 26.61
N GLU A 339 -6.42 26.61 26.26
CA GLU A 339 -7.74 26.15 26.73
C GLU A 339 -8.11 24.74 26.26
N GLN A 340 -7.41 24.21 25.24
CA GLN A 340 -7.60 22.89 24.67
C GLN A 340 -6.66 21.83 25.29
N THR A 341 -5.71 22.23 26.13
CA THR A 341 -4.82 21.32 26.86
C THR A 341 -5.41 20.94 28.22
N VAL A 342 -4.99 19.80 28.78
CA VAL A 342 -5.55 19.30 30.05
C VAL A 342 -5.23 20.26 31.20
N THR A 343 -4.02 20.82 31.20
CA THR A 343 -3.59 21.80 32.21
C THR A 343 -4.20 23.18 32.03
N LYS A 344 -4.72 23.50 30.84
CA LYS A 344 -5.19 24.83 30.43
C LYS A 344 -4.13 25.94 30.53
N ALA A 345 -2.87 25.58 30.72
CA ALA A 345 -1.81 26.51 31.11
C ALA A 345 -0.95 26.98 29.93
N LYS A 346 -0.74 26.10 28.94
CA LYS A 346 0.19 26.30 27.83
C LYS A 346 -0.38 25.71 26.54
N PRO A 347 -0.01 26.26 25.36
CA PRO A 347 -0.41 25.68 24.09
C PRO A 347 0.32 24.36 23.82
N TYR A 348 -0.14 23.63 22.81
CA TYR A 348 0.41 22.32 22.43
C TYR A 348 0.40 22.16 20.91
N LEU A 349 1.37 21.46 20.35
CA LEU A 349 1.47 21.10 18.94
C LEU A 349 1.79 19.61 18.84
N PHE A 350 1.13 18.92 17.93
CA PHE A 350 1.58 17.61 17.46
C PHE A 350 1.34 17.45 15.97
N SER A 351 2.10 16.55 15.35
CA SER A 351 1.93 16.18 13.94
C SER A 351 1.21 14.83 13.75
N GLN A 352 0.64 14.61 12.57
CA GLN A 352 0.24 13.31 12.04
C GLN A 352 0.55 13.30 10.54
N CYS A 353 1.53 12.48 10.13
CA CYS A 353 2.04 12.50 8.75
C CYS A 353 1.50 11.36 7.88
N GLN A 354 1.14 10.22 8.45
CA GLN A 354 0.51 9.12 7.72
C GLN A 354 -0.89 9.54 7.24
N PRO A 355 -1.26 9.26 5.97
CA PRO A 355 -0.45 8.59 4.93
C PRO A 355 0.45 9.55 4.15
N ILE A 356 -0.06 10.68 3.69
CA ILE A 356 0.63 11.58 2.74
C ILE A 356 0.63 13.05 3.18
N HIS A 357 0.80 13.28 4.48
CA HIS A 357 0.75 14.63 5.04
C HIS A 357 2.13 15.20 5.37
N ALA A 358 3.21 14.42 5.32
CA ALA A 358 4.56 14.96 5.54
C ALA A 358 4.89 16.09 4.55
N ARG A 359 4.38 16.01 3.30
CA ARG A 359 4.43 17.09 2.29
C ARG A 359 3.83 18.43 2.74
N SER A 360 3.04 18.44 3.80
CA SER A 360 2.45 19.66 4.39
C SER A 360 3.29 20.25 5.52
N ILE A 361 4.34 19.55 5.97
CA ILE A 361 5.33 20.03 6.95
C ILE A 361 6.68 20.31 6.30
N VAL A 362 7.08 19.50 5.32
CA VAL A 362 8.38 19.59 4.66
C VAL A 362 8.23 19.26 3.17
N PRO A 363 8.84 20.03 2.25
CA PRO A 363 8.85 19.65 0.85
C PRO A 363 9.74 18.41 0.69
N CYS A 364 9.19 17.29 0.26
CA CYS A 364 9.89 16.00 0.25
C CYS A 364 9.37 15.06 -0.85
N MET A 365 10.05 13.94 -1.07
CA MET A 365 9.49 12.83 -1.84
C MET A 365 8.56 12.05 -0.89
N ASP A 366 7.28 12.41 -0.87
CA ASP A 366 6.35 11.97 0.18
C ASP A 366 5.69 10.65 -0.20
N THR A 367 6.51 9.61 -0.20
CA THR A 367 6.17 8.22 -0.50
C THR A 367 6.88 7.29 0.50
N PRO A 368 6.26 6.18 0.93
CA PRO A 368 6.95 5.22 1.78
C PRO A 368 8.06 4.46 1.06
N SER A 369 8.14 4.54 -0.28
CA SER A 369 9.26 3.98 -1.07
C SER A 369 10.62 4.65 -0.81
N VAL A 370 10.62 5.94 -0.46
CA VAL A 370 11.85 6.68 -0.15
C VAL A 370 12.06 6.66 1.36
N LYS A 371 13.21 6.16 1.81
CA LYS A 371 13.60 6.18 3.23
C LYS A 371 14.87 7.00 3.44
N GLN A 372 14.80 7.96 4.36
CA GLN A 372 15.86 8.88 4.70
C GLN A 372 16.21 8.81 6.18
N THR A 373 17.45 9.14 6.51
CA THR A 373 17.81 9.52 7.88
C THR A 373 17.49 11.00 8.11
N TYR A 374 17.45 11.47 9.34
CA TYR A 374 17.38 12.91 9.57
C TYR A 374 18.08 13.38 10.84
N ASP A 375 18.57 14.62 10.80
CA ASP A 375 18.82 15.42 12.00
C ASP A 375 17.90 16.64 12.02
N ALA A 376 17.61 17.11 13.22
CA ALA A 376 16.72 18.23 13.41
C ALA A 376 17.20 19.15 14.53
N MET A 377 16.98 20.43 14.30
CA MET A 377 17.24 21.52 15.20
C MET A 377 15.94 22.33 15.32
N VAL A 378 15.29 22.28 16.48
CA VAL A 378 13.95 22.87 16.65
C VAL A 378 13.93 23.87 17.79
N ALA A 379 13.62 25.13 17.47
CA ALA A 379 13.44 26.20 18.45
C ALA A 379 11.96 26.34 18.83
N VAL A 380 11.69 26.29 20.14
CA VAL A 380 10.35 26.40 20.74
C VAL A 380 10.37 27.42 21.88
N PRO A 381 9.23 27.96 22.35
CA PRO A 381 9.18 28.76 23.57
C PRO A 381 9.87 28.06 24.76
N SER A 382 10.65 28.80 25.56
CA SER A 382 11.58 28.21 26.53
C SER A 382 10.94 27.43 27.68
N ASP A 383 9.64 27.64 27.91
CA ASP A 383 8.83 26.92 28.89
C ASP A 383 8.16 25.65 28.32
N LEU A 384 8.42 25.30 27.06
CA LEU A 384 7.91 24.10 26.40
C LEU A 384 9.00 23.07 26.12
N MET A 385 8.58 21.81 26.06
CA MET A 385 9.41 20.69 25.63
C MET A 385 9.12 20.37 24.16
N CYS A 386 10.17 20.02 23.41
CA CYS A 386 10.06 19.49 22.05
C CYS A 386 10.48 18.02 22.07
N LEU A 387 9.72 17.18 21.38
CA LEU A 387 10.03 15.78 21.11
C LEU A 387 9.84 15.52 19.61
N MET A 388 10.57 14.55 19.06
CA MET A 388 10.43 14.13 17.67
C MET A 388 10.55 12.60 17.56
N SER A 389 10.23 12.04 16.41
CA SER A 389 10.47 10.64 16.02
C SER A 389 11.98 10.30 15.85
N ALA A 390 12.81 10.71 16.82
CA ALA A 390 14.26 10.66 16.82
C ALA A 390 14.82 10.70 18.25
N VAL A 391 16.10 10.34 18.39
CA VAL A 391 16.79 10.43 19.68
C VAL A 391 17.31 11.85 19.90
N ALA A 392 17.01 12.44 21.06
CA ALA A 392 17.53 13.75 21.45
C ALA A 392 19.06 13.72 21.66
N ILE A 393 19.75 14.77 21.23
CA ILE A 393 21.20 14.90 21.28
C ILE A 393 21.60 16.08 22.17
N GLY A 394 22.39 15.79 23.20
CA GLY A 394 22.89 16.82 24.11
C GLY A 394 21.80 17.45 24.99
N GLN A 395 22.14 18.55 25.65
CA GLN A 395 21.19 19.37 26.40
C GLN A 395 20.62 20.46 25.48
N PRO A 396 19.33 20.82 25.62
CA PRO A 396 18.76 21.93 24.86
C PRO A 396 19.46 23.26 25.18
N GLN A 397 19.53 24.13 24.19
CA GLN A 397 20.22 25.42 24.29
C GLN A 397 19.21 26.57 24.43
N GLU A 398 19.38 27.42 25.44
CA GLU A 398 18.57 28.64 25.59
C GLU A 398 19.05 29.71 24.60
N VAL A 399 18.12 30.24 23.80
CA VAL A 399 18.36 31.28 22.78
C VAL A 399 17.32 32.39 22.95
N GLY A 400 17.63 33.35 23.82
CA GLY A 400 16.71 34.45 24.15
C GLY A 400 15.47 33.95 24.89
N LYS A 401 14.29 34.02 24.24
CA LYS A 401 13.01 33.50 24.76
C LYS A 401 12.67 32.10 24.22
N LEU A 402 13.54 31.53 23.41
CA LEU A 402 13.38 30.22 22.80
C LEU A 402 14.38 29.24 23.41
N LYS A 403 14.06 27.97 23.28
CA LYS A 403 14.92 26.84 23.62
C LYS A 403 15.04 25.93 22.40
N LYS A 404 16.28 25.67 22.00
CA LYS A 404 16.60 24.88 20.80
C LYS A 404 16.97 23.45 21.19
N TYR A 405 16.22 22.49 20.63
CA TYR A 405 16.42 21.05 20.83
C TYR A 405 17.07 20.44 19.59
N SER A 406 17.99 19.51 19.79
CA SER A 406 18.66 18.79 18.70
C SER A 406 18.28 17.31 18.73
N PHE A 407 18.01 16.72 17.56
CA PHE A 407 17.59 15.33 17.41
C PHE A 407 18.35 14.65 16.28
N LYS A 408 18.48 13.32 16.37
CA LYS A 408 19.04 12.47 15.33
C LYS A 408 18.27 11.17 15.18
N GLN A 409 17.76 10.92 13.98
CA GLN A 409 17.23 9.64 13.53
C GLN A 409 18.26 8.98 12.61
N SER A 410 18.96 7.98 13.14
CA SER A 410 20.07 7.33 12.44
C SER A 410 19.64 6.16 11.56
N ILE A 411 18.42 5.65 11.74
CA ILE A 411 17.85 4.59 10.90
C ILE A 411 16.99 5.25 9.83
N ARG A 412 17.07 4.73 8.60
CA ARG A 412 16.30 5.26 7.48
C ARG A 412 14.80 5.02 7.70
N ILE A 413 14.01 6.08 7.59
CA ILE A 413 12.55 6.08 7.75
C ILE A 413 11.87 6.73 6.54
N PRO A 414 10.68 6.27 6.15
CA PRO A 414 9.83 7.01 5.21
C PRO A 414 9.33 8.33 5.79
N SER A 415 8.95 9.27 4.91
CA SER A 415 8.47 10.62 5.29
C SER A 415 7.29 10.60 6.25
N TYR A 416 6.37 9.64 6.10
CA TYR A 416 5.16 9.55 6.92
C TYR A 416 5.44 9.29 8.42
N LEU A 417 6.64 8.85 8.78
CA LEU A 417 7.08 8.61 10.16
C LEU A 417 7.79 9.82 10.79
N LEU A 418 7.94 10.93 10.07
CA LEU A 418 8.41 12.18 10.65
C LEU A 418 7.37 12.73 11.62
N ALA A 419 7.74 12.90 12.89
CA ALA A 419 6.84 13.42 13.89
C ALA A 419 7.49 14.47 14.79
N ILE A 420 6.65 15.38 15.29
CA ILE A 420 7.00 16.43 16.25
C ILE A 420 5.87 16.58 17.28
N VAL A 421 6.27 16.82 18.54
CA VAL A 421 5.39 17.24 19.63
C VAL A 421 6.03 18.42 20.34
N VAL A 422 5.27 19.48 20.60
CA VAL A 422 5.71 20.62 21.41
C VAL A 422 4.65 20.98 22.43
N GLY A 423 5.02 21.04 23.70
CA GLY A 423 4.07 21.40 24.75
C GLY A 423 4.66 21.33 26.15
N LEU A 424 3.83 21.62 27.15
CA LEU A 424 4.18 21.42 28.56
C LEU A 424 4.08 19.93 28.89
N MET A 425 5.22 19.27 29.05
CA MET A 425 5.29 17.84 29.29
C MET A 425 6.27 17.51 30.43
N GLU A 426 6.05 16.38 31.07
CA GLU A 426 6.99 15.73 31.98
C GLU A 426 7.40 14.37 31.44
N LYS A 427 8.55 13.89 31.91
CA LYS A 427 9.08 12.57 31.63
C LYS A 427 9.00 11.68 32.86
N ARG A 428 8.71 10.39 32.66
CA ARG A 428 9.03 9.31 33.62
C ARG A 428 9.69 8.15 32.87
N ASP A 429 10.80 7.65 33.38
CA ASP A 429 11.49 6.48 32.80
C ASP A 429 10.79 5.19 33.26
N LEU A 430 10.35 4.37 32.30
CA LEU A 430 9.77 3.04 32.51
C LEU A 430 10.87 1.96 32.59
N SER A 431 11.95 2.16 31.85
CA SER A 431 13.15 1.33 31.84
C SER A 431 14.37 2.16 31.40
N ILE A 432 15.53 1.53 31.21
CA ILE A 432 16.72 2.22 30.66
C ILE A 432 16.50 2.75 29.23
N ARG A 433 15.57 2.14 28.48
CA ARG A 433 15.32 2.44 27.06
C ARG A 433 13.88 2.81 26.74
N CYS A 434 12.99 2.81 27.73
CA CYS A 434 11.59 3.21 27.57
C CYS A 434 11.25 4.35 28.54
N ALA A 435 10.58 5.39 28.07
CA ALA A 435 10.00 6.43 28.89
C ALA A 435 8.60 6.80 28.43
N ILE A 436 7.83 7.41 29.33
CA ILE A 436 6.54 8.00 29.04
C ILE A 436 6.65 9.52 29.19
N TRP A 437 6.04 10.23 28.24
CA TRP A 437 5.92 11.68 28.19
C TRP A 437 4.44 12.05 28.21
N ALA A 438 4.05 13.02 29.04
CA ALA A 438 2.66 13.49 29.12
C ALA A 438 2.59 14.85 29.79
N GLU A 439 1.44 15.53 29.71
CA GLU A 439 1.17 16.72 30.54
C GLU A 439 1.30 16.39 32.05
N PRO A 440 1.72 17.35 32.90
CA PRO A 440 1.95 17.14 34.34
C PRO A 440 0.79 16.47 35.10
N THR A 441 -0.46 16.74 34.73
CA THR A 441 -1.65 16.17 35.39
C THR A 441 -2.00 14.75 34.92
N VAL A 442 -1.33 14.27 33.87
CA VAL A 442 -1.58 12.99 33.20
C VAL A 442 -0.45 11.99 33.45
N ILE A 443 0.77 12.48 33.70
CA ILE A 443 1.99 11.67 33.74
C ILE A 443 1.95 10.49 34.72
N ASP A 444 1.41 10.66 35.92
CA ASP A 444 1.36 9.58 36.91
C ASP A 444 0.40 8.46 36.50
N LYS A 445 -0.73 8.81 35.88
CA LYS A 445 -1.68 7.83 35.32
C LYS A 445 -1.03 7.09 34.16
N ALA A 446 -0.39 7.81 33.25
CA ALA A 446 0.30 7.23 32.11
C ALA A 446 1.46 6.31 32.51
N PHE A 447 2.23 6.69 33.53
CA PHE A 447 3.30 5.88 34.08
C PHE A 447 2.79 4.55 34.68
N TYR A 448 1.67 4.60 35.41
CA TYR A 448 1.03 3.38 35.91
C TYR A 448 0.50 2.50 34.78
N GLU A 449 -0.21 3.10 33.82
CA GLU A 449 -0.89 2.39 32.73
C GLU A 449 0.10 1.65 31.83
N PHE A 450 1.18 2.32 31.43
CA PHE A 450 2.16 1.80 30.47
C PHE A 450 3.38 1.16 31.12
N GLY A 451 3.29 0.82 32.41
CA GLY A 451 4.36 0.18 33.20
C GLY A 451 4.93 -1.11 32.59
N GLU A 452 4.16 -1.81 31.74
CA GLU A 452 4.58 -3.07 31.11
C GLU A 452 5.28 -2.92 29.75
N THR A 453 5.49 -1.69 29.27
CA THR A 453 6.05 -1.43 27.92
C THR A 453 7.35 -2.21 27.66
N GLU A 454 8.29 -2.23 28.60
CA GLU A 454 9.56 -2.96 28.44
C GLU A 454 9.36 -4.49 28.34
N LYS A 455 8.37 -5.03 29.07
CA LYS A 455 8.03 -6.47 29.02
C LYS A 455 7.42 -6.82 27.66
N ILE A 456 6.53 -5.97 27.15
CA ILE A 456 5.93 -6.13 25.82
C ILE A 456 7.01 -6.05 24.74
N LEU A 457 7.92 -5.06 24.82
CA LEU A 457 9.03 -4.88 23.89
C LEU A 457 9.96 -6.11 23.86
N LYS A 458 10.36 -6.63 25.02
CA LYS A 458 11.17 -7.85 25.12
C LYS A 458 10.47 -9.07 24.53
N THR A 459 9.15 -9.16 24.71
CA THR A 459 8.35 -10.25 24.14
C THR A 459 8.36 -10.18 22.61
N ALA A 460 8.18 -8.98 22.05
CA ALA A 460 8.33 -8.74 20.61
C ALA A 460 9.75 -9.12 20.14
N GLU A 461 10.79 -8.69 20.84
CA GLU A 461 12.19 -9.00 20.47
C GLU A 461 12.46 -10.52 20.39
N ASN A 462 11.91 -11.29 21.32
CA ASN A 462 12.05 -12.75 21.34
C ASN A 462 11.34 -13.40 20.14
N LEU A 463 10.18 -12.86 19.75
CA LEU A 463 9.36 -13.35 18.65
C LEU A 463 9.94 -13.04 17.27
N ILE A 464 10.42 -11.81 17.05
CA ILE A 464 10.71 -11.31 15.69
C ILE A 464 12.18 -10.91 15.45
N GLY A 465 12.94 -10.58 16.50
CA GLY A 465 14.34 -10.15 16.36
C GLY A 465 14.66 -8.90 17.19
N LYS A 466 15.93 -8.51 17.20
CA LYS A 466 16.42 -7.39 18.02
C LYS A 466 15.72 -6.06 17.68
N TYR A 467 15.45 -5.23 18.69
CA TYR A 467 15.00 -3.85 18.49
C TYR A 467 16.18 -2.92 18.12
N GLU A 468 16.08 -2.21 16.99
CA GLU A 468 17.22 -1.44 16.44
C GLU A 468 17.22 0.05 16.78
N TRP A 469 16.08 0.63 17.16
CA TRP A 469 15.87 2.08 17.24
C TRP A 469 16.46 2.76 18.49
N GLY A 470 17.10 1.99 19.36
CA GLY A 470 17.72 2.49 20.60
C GLY A 470 16.71 2.69 21.72
N ARG A 471 15.86 3.73 21.62
CA ARG A 471 14.80 4.02 22.60
C ARG A 471 13.41 3.66 22.07
N TYR A 472 12.50 3.31 22.96
CA TYR A 472 11.07 3.18 22.70
C TYR A 472 10.32 4.02 23.73
N ASP A 473 10.15 5.31 23.44
CA ASP A 473 9.38 6.21 24.29
C ASP A 473 7.93 6.30 23.82
N LEU A 474 7.03 6.63 24.74
CA LEU A 474 5.61 6.87 24.48
C LEU A 474 5.30 8.33 24.82
N VAL A 475 4.42 8.98 24.07
CA VAL A 475 3.86 10.28 24.42
C VAL A 475 2.33 10.23 24.42
N VAL A 476 1.72 10.54 25.57
CA VAL A 476 0.28 10.69 25.69
C VAL A 476 -0.11 12.06 25.15
N LEU A 477 -0.81 12.05 24.01
CA LEU A 477 -1.29 13.27 23.39
C LEU A 477 -2.52 13.83 24.12
N PRO A 478 -2.89 15.10 23.85
CA PRO A 478 -4.14 15.67 24.35
C PRO A 478 -5.38 14.89 23.91
N SER A 479 -6.50 15.05 24.62
CA SER A 479 -7.75 14.29 24.37
C SER A 479 -8.39 14.55 23.01
N SER A 480 -7.98 15.60 22.30
CA SER A 480 -8.37 15.88 20.93
C SER A 480 -7.74 14.93 19.90
N PHE A 481 -6.70 14.15 20.26
CA PHE A 481 -6.08 13.21 19.33
C PHE A 481 -7.09 12.17 18.81
N PRO A 482 -7.34 12.11 17.49
CA PRO A 482 -8.50 11.38 16.96
C PRO A 482 -8.25 9.88 16.73
N PHE A 483 -6.99 9.41 16.82
CA PHE A 483 -6.57 8.04 16.54
C PHE A 483 -6.28 7.21 17.80
N GLY A 484 -5.90 5.94 17.63
CA GLY A 484 -5.49 5.04 18.71
C GLY A 484 -4.03 5.26 19.13
N GLY A 485 -3.13 5.06 18.18
CA GLY A 485 -1.71 5.37 18.30
C GLY A 485 -1.13 5.75 16.95
N MET A 486 0.17 6.05 16.95
CA MET A 486 0.98 6.22 15.74
C MET A 486 2.40 5.77 16.05
N GLU A 487 2.95 4.91 15.20
CA GLU A 487 4.18 4.14 15.38
C GLU A 487 5.48 4.94 15.14
N ASN A 488 5.43 6.25 15.37
CA ASN A 488 6.54 7.17 15.16
C ASN A 488 7.83 6.63 15.82
N PRO A 489 8.91 6.35 15.05
CA PRO A 489 10.10 5.69 15.57
C PRO A 489 10.70 6.43 16.76
N CYS A 490 11.13 5.67 17.77
CA CYS A 490 11.64 6.17 19.05
C CYS A 490 10.60 6.87 19.96
N LEU A 491 9.44 7.31 19.45
CA LEU A 491 8.46 8.12 20.18
C LEU A 491 7.03 7.84 19.70
N THR A 492 6.46 6.72 20.10
CA THR A 492 5.09 6.34 19.75
C THR A 492 4.08 7.32 20.35
N PHE A 493 3.14 7.79 19.55
CA PHE A 493 2.04 8.64 20.02
C PHE A 493 0.90 7.75 20.49
N VAL A 494 0.28 8.09 21.63
CA VAL A 494 -0.86 7.34 22.16
C VAL A 494 -1.98 8.26 22.64
N THR A 495 -3.22 7.79 22.46
CA THR A 495 -4.41 8.48 22.95
C THR A 495 -4.56 8.37 24.48
N PRO A 496 -5.06 9.41 25.17
CA PRO A 496 -5.36 9.32 26.59
C PRO A 496 -6.55 8.39 26.88
N THR A 497 -7.30 7.97 25.86
CA THR A 497 -8.36 6.95 26.03
C THR A 497 -7.83 5.57 26.42
N LEU A 498 -6.50 5.34 26.37
CA LEU A 498 -5.87 4.14 26.89
C LEU A 498 -5.62 4.17 28.40
N LEU A 499 -5.81 5.31 29.08
CA LEU A 499 -5.58 5.46 30.52
C LEU A 499 -6.77 4.90 31.33
N ALA A 500 -6.95 3.58 31.29
CA ALA A 500 -8.07 2.90 31.93
C ALA A 500 -7.98 2.86 33.46
N GLY A 501 -6.77 2.99 34.02
CA GLY A 501 -6.51 2.93 35.47
C GLY A 501 -6.25 1.51 35.98
N ASP A 502 -6.24 0.51 35.10
CA ASP A 502 -6.05 -0.91 35.42
C ASP A 502 -5.20 -1.66 34.37
N ARG A 503 -4.60 -0.94 33.40
CA ARG A 503 -3.78 -1.47 32.28
C ARG A 503 -4.57 -2.24 31.22
N SER A 504 -5.89 -2.30 31.33
CA SER A 504 -6.74 -3.10 30.45
C SER A 504 -6.75 -2.63 28.99
N ALA A 505 -6.38 -1.37 28.72
CA ALA A 505 -6.28 -0.80 27.38
C ALA A 505 -4.83 -0.70 26.86
N ALA A 506 -3.83 -1.18 27.62
CA ALA A 506 -2.43 -1.10 27.24
C ALA A 506 -2.03 -2.06 26.10
N TYR A 507 -2.93 -2.94 25.64
CA TYR A 507 -2.66 -3.86 24.52
C TYR A 507 -2.32 -3.13 23.21
N VAL A 508 -2.85 -1.91 23.00
CA VAL A 508 -2.51 -1.06 21.84
C VAL A 508 -0.99 -0.81 21.77
N ILE A 509 -0.29 -0.81 22.92
CA ILE A 509 1.17 -0.68 22.94
C ILE A 509 1.86 -1.86 22.23
N ALA A 510 1.29 -3.07 22.26
CA ALA A 510 1.83 -4.20 21.51
C ALA A 510 1.72 -4.01 19.99
N HIS A 511 0.67 -3.34 19.52
CA HIS A 511 0.49 -2.97 18.11
C HIS A 511 1.60 -2.00 17.68
N GLU A 512 1.75 -0.88 18.40
CA GLU A 512 2.74 0.14 18.08
C GLU A 512 4.19 -0.38 18.23
N ILE A 513 4.45 -1.25 19.20
CA ILE A 513 5.75 -1.95 19.32
C ILE A 513 6.01 -2.80 18.08
N SER A 514 5.02 -3.54 17.60
CA SER A 514 5.16 -4.44 16.44
C SER A 514 5.58 -3.70 15.18
N HIS A 515 5.06 -2.48 14.98
CA HIS A 515 5.43 -1.61 13.86
C HIS A 515 6.92 -1.28 13.80
N SER A 516 7.64 -1.36 14.92
CA SER A 516 9.10 -1.19 14.97
C SER A 516 9.83 -2.14 14.02
N TRP A 517 9.21 -3.27 13.64
CA TRP A 517 9.68 -4.17 12.60
C TRP A 517 8.81 -4.11 11.34
N THR A 518 7.48 -4.16 11.48
CA THR A 518 6.51 -4.26 10.37
C THR A 518 5.84 -2.91 10.11
N GLY A 519 6.42 -2.12 9.22
CA GLY A 519 6.03 -0.74 8.94
C GLY A 519 7.25 0.17 8.98
N ASN A 520 7.95 0.23 10.11
CA ASN A 520 9.10 1.13 10.27
C ASN A 520 10.35 0.56 9.60
N LEU A 521 10.71 -0.69 9.95
CA LEU A 521 11.94 -1.31 9.45
C LEU A 521 11.72 -1.90 8.05
N VAL A 522 10.65 -2.69 7.86
CA VAL A 522 10.15 -3.13 6.55
C VAL A 522 8.88 -2.36 6.24
N SER A 523 8.88 -1.52 5.20
CA SER A 523 7.69 -0.71 4.84
C SER A 523 7.02 -1.25 3.58
N ASN A 524 5.73 -0.96 3.42
CA ASN A 524 5.07 -0.97 2.12
C ASN A 524 5.74 0.03 1.16
N ALA A 525 5.89 -0.33 -0.11
CA ALA A 525 6.45 0.58 -1.14
C ALA A 525 5.47 1.72 -1.52
N ASN A 526 4.17 1.47 -1.45
CA ASN A 526 3.13 2.47 -1.65
C ASN A 526 1.88 2.08 -0.83
N TRP A 527 0.86 2.94 -0.81
CA TRP A 527 -0.34 2.75 0.00
C TRP A 527 -1.28 1.64 -0.50
N GLU A 528 -1.11 1.13 -1.73
CA GLU A 528 -1.84 -0.06 -2.20
C GLU A 528 -1.38 -1.33 -1.47
N HIS A 529 -0.13 -1.34 -1.01
CA HIS A 529 0.45 -2.46 -0.26
C HIS A 529 0.41 -2.26 1.26
N PHE A 530 -0.45 -1.36 1.76
CA PHE A 530 -0.52 -0.99 3.18
C PHE A 530 -0.79 -2.18 4.11
N TRP A 531 -1.42 -3.24 3.62
CA TRP A 531 -1.61 -4.48 4.39
C TRP A 531 -0.29 -5.14 4.83
N LEU A 532 0.84 -4.90 4.13
CA LEU A 532 2.16 -5.38 4.54
C LEU A 532 2.64 -4.73 5.84
N ASN A 533 2.16 -3.53 6.16
CA ASN A 533 2.34 -2.93 7.46
C ASN A 533 1.28 -3.51 8.40
N GLU A 534 0.01 -3.16 8.19
CA GLU A 534 -1.04 -3.36 9.19
C GLU A 534 -1.42 -4.81 9.43
N GLY A 535 -1.46 -5.63 8.37
CA GLY A 535 -1.76 -7.05 8.50
C GLY A 535 -0.68 -7.79 9.28
N PHE A 536 0.58 -7.47 9.03
CA PHE A 536 1.73 -8.02 9.75
C PHE A 536 1.81 -7.52 11.19
N THR A 537 1.59 -6.23 11.43
CA THR A 537 1.57 -5.65 12.77
C THR A 537 0.45 -6.28 13.59
N THR A 538 -0.78 -6.32 13.07
CA THR A 538 -1.93 -6.95 13.76
C THR A 538 -1.66 -8.42 14.05
N PHE A 539 -0.99 -9.14 13.14
CA PHE A 539 -0.59 -10.52 13.36
C PHE A 539 0.46 -10.65 14.49
N LEU A 540 1.51 -9.80 14.48
CA LEU A 540 2.57 -9.82 15.49
C LEU A 540 2.08 -9.35 16.87
N GLU A 541 1.22 -8.32 16.92
CA GLU A 541 0.51 -7.87 18.12
C GLU A 541 -0.19 -9.05 18.79
N ARG A 542 -1.02 -9.77 18.03
CA ARG A 542 -1.76 -10.94 18.53
C ARG A 542 -0.82 -12.06 18.99
N LYS A 543 0.36 -12.22 18.37
CA LYS A 543 1.39 -13.16 18.86
C LYS A 543 1.99 -12.71 20.18
N ILE A 544 2.27 -11.42 20.36
CA ILE A 544 2.74 -10.87 21.63
C ILE A 544 1.70 -11.10 22.73
N VAL A 545 0.42 -10.82 22.44
CA VAL A 545 -0.69 -11.14 23.37
C VAL A 545 -0.73 -12.64 23.65
N GLY A 546 -0.57 -13.49 22.65
CA GLY A 546 -0.52 -14.95 22.82
C GLY A 546 0.58 -15.43 23.78
N GLU A 547 1.75 -14.79 23.76
CA GLU A 547 2.85 -15.08 24.69
C GLU A 547 2.58 -14.55 26.11
N LEU A 548 1.86 -13.42 26.24
CA LEU A 548 1.61 -12.76 27.52
C LEU A 548 0.37 -13.28 28.25
N GLU A 549 -0.69 -13.59 27.51
CA GLU A 549 -2.03 -13.92 28.01
C GLU A 549 -2.49 -15.32 27.58
N GLY A 550 -1.82 -15.93 26.61
CA GLY A 550 -2.05 -17.31 26.17
C GLY A 550 -2.65 -17.43 24.76
N GLU A 551 -2.37 -18.56 24.11
CA GLU A 551 -2.79 -18.84 22.72
C GLU A 551 -4.32 -18.77 22.51
N LYS A 552 -5.12 -19.10 23.53
CA LYS A 552 -6.59 -18.98 23.46
C LYS A 552 -7.05 -17.53 23.32
N GLU A 553 -6.42 -16.60 24.04
CA GLU A 553 -6.75 -15.18 23.94
C GLU A 553 -6.33 -14.65 22.55
N ARG A 554 -5.13 -15.01 22.07
CA ARG A 554 -4.70 -14.70 20.70
C ARG A 554 -5.72 -15.14 19.64
N GLN A 555 -6.21 -16.38 19.73
CA GLN A 555 -7.20 -16.90 18.78
C GLN A 555 -8.56 -16.22 18.94
N PHE A 556 -8.96 -15.88 20.16
CA PHE A 556 -10.16 -15.10 20.43
C PHE A 556 -10.09 -13.70 19.81
N GLN A 557 -8.96 -13.00 19.96
CA GLN A 557 -8.73 -11.71 19.31
C GLN A 557 -8.77 -11.81 17.78
N ALA A 558 -8.15 -12.85 17.21
CA ALA A 558 -8.19 -13.10 15.77
C ALA A 558 -9.61 -13.41 15.27
N GLN A 559 -10.40 -14.16 16.05
CA GLN A 559 -11.80 -14.42 15.74
C GLN A 559 -12.64 -13.14 15.78
N CYS A 560 -12.47 -12.31 16.82
CA CYS A 560 -13.15 -11.02 16.93
C CYS A 560 -12.78 -10.09 15.75
N GLY A 561 -11.50 -10.04 15.39
CA GLY A 561 -11.01 -9.31 14.23
C GLY A 561 -11.63 -9.77 12.92
N TRP A 562 -11.81 -11.07 12.73
CA TRP A 562 -12.52 -11.61 11.58
C TRP A 562 -14.01 -11.24 11.59
N GLU A 563 -14.73 -11.52 12.68
CA GLU A 563 -16.20 -11.46 12.73
C GLU A 563 -16.75 -10.04 12.92
N GLU A 564 -16.12 -9.22 13.75
CA GLU A 564 -16.58 -7.85 14.06
C GLU A 564 -15.68 -6.77 13.47
N GLY A 565 -14.45 -7.11 13.07
CA GLY A 565 -13.58 -6.21 12.31
C GLY A 565 -13.87 -6.32 10.81
N LEU A 566 -13.41 -7.41 10.18
CA LEU A 566 -13.45 -7.60 8.74
C LEU A 566 -14.88 -7.75 8.20
N VAL A 567 -15.69 -8.67 8.75
CA VAL A 567 -17.05 -8.90 8.24
C VAL A 567 -17.92 -7.64 8.40
N SER A 568 -17.90 -6.98 9.56
CA SER A 568 -18.65 -5.73 9.74
C SER A 568 -18.12 -4.60 8.86
N ALA A 569 -16.81 -4.44 8.67
CA ALA A 569 -16.28 -3.45 7.73
C ALA A 569 -16.81 -3.67 6.30
N VAL A 570 -16.82 -4.92 5.82
CA VAL A 570 -17.35 -5.24 4.49
C VAL A 570 -18.86 -5.03 4.40
N LYS A 571 -19.63 -5.48 5.41
CA LYS A 571 -21.10 -5.53 5.34
C LYS A 571 -21.81 -4.25 5.78
N GLU A 572 -21.21 -3.47 6.68
CA GLU A 572 -21.86 -2.32 7.32
C GLU A 572 -21.24 -0.99 6.87
N GLN A 573 -19.94 -0.95 6.56
CA GLN A 573 -19.25 0.26 6.09
C GLN A 573 -19.15 0.32 4.55
N TYR A 574 -18.98 -0.83 3.90
CA TYR A 574 -18.85 -0.95 2.44
C TYR A 574 -19.93 -1.90 1.86
N SER A 575 -19.59 -2.62 0.80
CA SER A 575 -20.34 -3.71 0.19
C SER A 575 -19.37 -4.80 -0.31
N ASP A 576 -19.87 -6.00 -0.58
CA ASP A 576 -19.05 -7.14 -1.02
C ASP A 576 -18.28 -6.89 -2.34
N ASP A 577 -18.78 -6.00 -3.18
CA ASP A 577 -18.22 -5.60 -4.48
C ASP A 577 -17.40 -4.30 -4.41
N HIS A 578 -17.30 -3.66 -3.24
CA HIS A 578 -16.63 -2.38 -3.12
C HIS A 578 -15.11 -2.52 -3.32
N PRO A 579 -14.46 -1.73 -4.19
CA PRO A 579 -13.04 -1.92 -4.55
C PRO A 579 -12.07 -1.74 -3.38
N LEU A 580 -12.41 -0.92 -2.38
CA LEU A 580 -11.59 -0.74 -1.16
C LEU A 580 -11.65 -1.92 -0.17
N THR A 581 -12.40 -2.97 -0.49
CA THR A 581 -12.38 -4.23 0.30
C THR A 581 -11.35 -5.24 -0.21
N LYS A 582 -10.65 -4.92 -1.31
CA LYS A 582 -9.47 -5.67 -1.76
C LYS A 582 -8.34 -5.51 -0.75
N LEU A 583 -7.48 -6.52 -0.65
CA LEU A 583 -6.29 -6.41 0.19
C LEU A 583 -5.23 -5.50 -0.46
N ILE A 584 -5.18 -5.52 -1.81
CA ILE A 584 -4.42 -4.59 -2.63
C ILE A 584 -5.41 -3.77 -3.47
N PRO A 585 -5.88 -2.61 -2.98
CA PRO A 585 -6.74 -1.71 -3.74
C PRO A 585 -5.96 -0.97 -4.84
N ASP A 586 -6.67 -0.43 -5.82
CA ASP A 586 -6.14 0.53 -6.78
C ASP A 586 -6.41 1.95 -6.26
N LEU A 587 -5.33 2.70 -6.03
CA LEU A 587 -5.38 4.07 -5.49
C LEU A 587 -5.07 5.14 -6.54
N GLN A 588 -5.02 4.78 -7.82
CA GLN A 588 -4.83 5.77 -8.87
C GLN A 588 -5.94 6.84 -8.83
N ASN A 589 -5.55 8.11 -8.72
CA ASN A 589 -6.46 9.25 -8.58
C ASN A 589 -7.40 9.17 -7.36
N ARG A 590 -6.97 8.52 -6.26
CA ARG A 590 -7.69 8.49 -4.97
C ARG A 590 -6.83 9.02 -3.83
N ASP A 591 -7.48 9.65 -2.86
CA ASP A 591 -6.85 10.02 -1.60
C ASP A 591 -6.63 8.74 -0.77
N PRO A 592 -5.40 8.44 -0.31
CA PRO A 592 -5.15 7.29 0.56
C PRO A 592 -5.97 7.28 1.84
N ASP A 593 -6.37 8.45 2.37
CA ASP A 593 -7.24 8.53 3.55
C ASP A 593 -8.60 7.86 3.33
N ASP A 594 -9.12 7.88 2.09
CA ASP A 594 -10.40 7.23 1.75
C ASP A 594 -10.32 5.70 1.83
N ALA A 595 -9.11 5.13 1.69
CA ALA A 595 -8.85 3.70 1.78
C ALA A 595 -8.64 3.20 3.21
N TYR A 596 -8.47 4.11 4.18
CA TYR A 596 -8.24 3.75 5.57
C TYR A 596 -9.47 3.06 6.18
N SER A 597 -9.28 1.81 6.61
CA SER A 597 -10.33 0.95 7.16
C SER A 597 -9.71 -0.23 7.92
N LEU A 598 -10.54 -1.06 8.54
CA LEU A 598 -10.08 -2.32 9.17
C LEU A 598 -9.72 -3.43 8.16
N ILE A 599 -9.95 -3.22 6.86
CA ILE A 599 -9.68 -4.22 5.83
C ILE A 599 -8.19 -4.64 5.80
N PRO A 600 -7.20 -3.75 5.59
CA PRO A 600 -5.79 -4.14 5.52
C PRO A 600 -5.28 -4.80 6.81
N TYR A 601 -5.78 -4.36 7.97
CA TYR A 601 -5.48 -4.93 9.29
C TYR A 601 -5.97 -6.38 9.38
N GLU A 602 -7.27 -6.60 9.22
CA GLU A 602 -7.90 -7.88 9.56
C GLU A 602 -7.80 -8.90 8.44
N LYS A 603 -7.97 -8.47 7.18
CA LYS A 603 -7.81 -9.35 6.01
C LYS A 603 -6.35 -9.79 5.85
N GLY A 604 -5.40 -8.88 6.11
CA GLY A 604 -3.96 -9.17 6.12
C GLY A 604 -3.56 -10.11 7.26
N SER A 605 -3.98 -9.82 8.50
CA SER A 605 -3.71 -10.68 9.67
C SER A 605 -4.30 -12.08 9.50
N ALA A 606 -5.52 -12.19 8.96
CA ALA A 606 -6.16 -13.47 8.67
C ALA A 606 -5.39 -14.30 7.62
N LEU A 607 -4.90 -13.67 6.54
CA LEU A 607 -4.06 -14.34 5.56
C LEU A 607 -2.78 -14.90 6.20
N LEU A 608 -2.11 -14.14 7.06
CA LEU A 608 -0.91 -14.59 7.77
C LEU A 608 -1.20 -15.73 8.76
N MET A 609 -2.34 -15.69 9.45
CA MET A 609 -2.77 -16.78 10.33
C MET A 609 -3.06 -18.07 9.57
N VAL A 610 -3.72 -17.98 8.41
CA VAL A 610 -3.93 -19.13 7.52
C VAL A 610 -2.59 -19.70 7.06
N LEU A 611 -1.64 -18.86 6.68
CA LEU A 611 -0.31 -19.29 6.27
C LEU A 611 0.43 -19.98 7.42
N GLU A 612 0.39 -19.43 8.63
CA GLU A 612 0.97 -20.07 9.81
C GLU A 612 0.36 -21.44 10.08
N GLN A 613 -0.98 -21.57 10.01
CA GLN A 613 -1.69 -22.83 10.23
C GLN A 613 -1.32 -23.89 9.19
N LYS A 614 -1.14 -23.50 7.92
CA LYS A 614 -0.80 -24.41 6.83
C LYS A 614 0.69 -24.76 6.79
N LEU A 615 1.57 -23.82 7.13
CA LEU A 615 3.02 -23.98 7.03
C LEU A 615 3.67 -24.43 8.34
N GLY A 616 2.95 -24.34 9.46
CA GLY A 616 3.41 -24.73 10.80
C GLY A 616 3.96 -23.54 11.59
N ILE A 617 3.55 -23.44 12.86
CA ILE A 617 3.84 -22.30 13.76
C ILE A 617 5.34 -22.03 13.88
N THR A 618 6.15 -23.07 14.11
CA THR A 618 7.61 -22.93 14.29
C THR A 618 8.29 -22.46 13.01
N GLN A 619 7.97 -23.07 11.87
CA GLN A 619 8.58 -22.74 10.59
C GLN A 619 8.16 -21.35 10.12
N PHE A 620 6.90 -20.97 10.33
CA PHE A 620 6.41 -19.62 10.03
C PHE A 620 7.04 -18.57 10.94
N GLY A 621 7.25 -18.87 12.24
CA GLY A 621 8.05 -18.02 13.12
C GLY A 621 9.48 -17.79 12.60
N GLY A 622 10.12 -18.84 12.08
CA GLY A 622 11.42 -18.74 11.40
C GLY A 622 11.38 -17.86 10.15
N PHE A 623 10.33 -17.98 9.33
CA PHE A 623 10.09 -17.13 8.17
C PHE A 623 9.96 -15.65 8.55
N LEU A 624 9.18 -15.33 9.57
CA LEU A 624 8.96 -13.93 9.99
C LEU A 624 10.27 -13.24 10.38
N LYS A 625 11.14 -13.92 11.15
CA LYS A 625 12.48 -13.42 11.48
C LYS A 625 13.30 -13.15 10.21
N LYS A 626 13.29 -14.11 9.28
CA LYS A 626 14.04 -14.02 8.02
C LYS A 626 13.48 -12.97 7.05
N TYR A 627 12.17 -12.71 7.11
CA TYR A 627 11.49 -11.66 6.36
C TYR A 627 11.97 -10.29 6.83
N ILE A 628 11.97 -10.05 8.14
CA ILE A 628 12.51 -8.84 8.73
C ILE A 628 14.00 -8.67 8.39
N GLU A 629 14.82 -9.71 8.56
CA GLU A 629 16.25 -9.65 8.22
C GLU A 629 16.50 -9.32 6.74
N LYS A 630 15.72 -9.90 5.80
CA LYS A 630 15.92 -9.70 4.36
C LYS A 630 15.54 -8.30 3.88
N PHE A 631 14.47 -7.74 4.44
CA PHE A 631 13.87 -6.50 3.99
C PHE A 631 14.09 -5.32 4.95
N ALA A 632 14.90 -5.49 5.99
CA ALA A 632 15.23 -4.42 6.92
C ALA A 632 15.72 -3.16 6.19
N GLN A 633 15.16 -2.02 6.59
CA GLN A 633 15.39 -0.69 6.00
C GLN A 633 15.03 -0.58 4.50
N LYS A 634 14.18 -1.47 3.99
CA LYS A 634 13.64 -1.41 2.62
C LYS A 634 12.14 -1.18 2.63
N SER A 635 11.63 -0.79 1.48
CA SER A 635 10.20 -0.73 1.18
C SER A 635 9.90 -1.75 0.09
N ILE A 636 8.80 -2.50 0.23
CA ILE A 636 8.50 -3.65 -0.61
C ILE A 636 7.06 -3.64 -1.13
N VAL A 637 6.85 -4.27 -2.28
CA VAL A 637 5.51 -4.58 -2.80
C VAL A 637 5.07 -5.97 -2.33
N THR A 638 3.78 -6.30 -2.50
CA THR A 638 3.26 -7.62 -2.13
C THR A 638 3.96 -8.77 -2.86
N ASP A 639 4.39 -8.54 -4.10
CA ASP A 639 5.07 -9.57 -4.88
C ASP A 639 6.47 -9.89 -4.34
N ASP A 640 7.21 -8.93 -3.78
CA ASP A 640 8.48 -9.18 -3.10
C ASP A 640 8.29 -10.12 -1.89
N TRP A 641 7.28 -9.82 -1.07
CA TRP A 641 6.93 -10.64 0.08
C TRP A 641 6.54 -12.05 -0.36
N LYS A 642 5.65 -12.17 -1.35
CA LYS A 642 5.17 -13.46 -1.85
C LYS A 642 6.31 -14.26 -2.48
N ALA A 643 7.17 -13.63 -3.29
CA ALA A 643 8.34 -14.28 -3.86
C ALA A 643 9.27 -14.82 -2.77
N PHE A 644 9.51 -14.04 -1.71
CA PHE A 644 10.31 -14.51 -0.59
C PHE A 644 9.64 -15.63 0.22
N LEU A 645 8.33 -15.59 0.41
CA LEU A 645 7.56 -16.67 1.02
C LEU A 645 7.76 -17.99 0.25
N TYR A 646 7.61 -17.95 -1.07
CA TYR A 646 7.85 -19.10 -1.95
C TYR A 646 9.30 -19.58 -1.92
N GLN A 647 10.26 -18.65 -1.91
CA GLN A 647 11.68 -18.97 -1.80
C GLN A 647 12.01 -19.68 -0.48
N TYR A 648 11.45 -19.19 0.63
CA TYR A 648 11.72 -19.74 1.96
C TYR A 648 11.07 -21.11 2.17
N PHE A 649 9.87 -21.31 1.62
CA PHE A 649 9.08 -22.54 1.74
C PHE A 649 9.08 -23.35 0.43
N LEU A 650 10.24 -23.48 -0.21
CA LEU A 650 10.38 -24.22 -1.47
C LEU A 650 9.94 -25.69 -1.33
N ASP A 651 10.21 -26.29 -0.17
CA ASP A 651 9.80 -27.65 0.20
C ASP A 651 8.28 -27.80 0.42
N LYS A 652 7.56 -26.69 0.62
CA LYS A 652 6.10 -26.62 0.81
C LYS A 652 5.41 -25.84 -0.31
N LYS A 653 6.03 -25.75 -1.49
CA LYS A 653 5.47 -25.04 -2.66
C LYS A 653 4.06 -25.51 -2.99
N ASN A 654 3.79 -26.81 -2.90
CA ASN A 654 2.46 -27.39 -3.14
C ASN A 654 1.37 -26.84 -2.19
N ILE A 655 1.72 -26.53 -0.93
CA ILE A 655 0.80 -25.91 0.03
C ILE A 655 0.50 -24.47 -0.38
N LEU A 656 1.52 -23.74 -0.83
CA LEU A 656 1.39 -22.35 -1.31
C LEU A 656 0.63 -22.26 -2.63
N ASP A 657 0.86 -23.18 -3.56
CA ASP A 657 0.16 -23.25 -4.86
C ASP A 657 -1.33 -23.57 -4.69
N ALA A 658 -1.72 -24.21 -3.59
CA ALA A 658 -3.12 -24.51 -3.28
C ALA A 658 -3.89 -23.30 -2.72
N ILE A 659 -3.22 -22.17 -2.45
CA ILE A 659 -3.85 -20.94 -2.01
C ILE A 659 -4.37 -20.18 -3.23
N ASP A 660 -5.65 -19.82 -3.20
CA ASP A 660 -6.26 -18.91 -4.17
C ASP A 660 -5.77 -17.47 -3.90
N TRP A 661 -4.56 -17.17 -4.40
CA TRP A 661 -3.91 -15.89 -4.18
C TRP A 661 -4.70 -14.73 -4.77
N ASP A 662 -5.37 -14.93 -5.91
CA ASP A 662 -6.17 -13.88 -6.52
C ASP A 662 -7.35 -13.51 -5.62
N ASN A 663 -8.01 -14.51 -5.03
CA ASN A 663 -9.07 -14.26 -4.06
C ASN A 663 -8.58 -13.58 -2.78
N CYS A 664 -7.38 -13.90 -2.32
CA CYS A 664 -6.83 -13.30 -1.11
C CYS A 664 -6.41 -11.84 -1.33
N LEU A 665 -5.78 -11.55 -2.48
CA LEU A 665 -5.09 -10.28 -2.73
C LEU A 665 -5.95 -9.28 -3.50
N TYR A 666 -6.69 -9.72 -4.53
CA TYR A 666 -7.29 -8.85 -5.54
C TYR A 666 -8.82 -8.89 -5.59
N ASP A 667 -9.46 -9.94 -5.05
CA ASP A 667 -10.93 -9.99 -4.97
C ASP A 667 -11.47 -9.09 -3.84
N THR A 668 -12.66 -8.54 -4.10
CA THR A 668 -13.44 -7.76 -3.14
C THR A 668 -14.13 -8.66 -2.11
N GLY A 669 -14.61 -8.05 -1.03
CA GLY A 669 -15.38 -8.71 0.02
C GLY A 669 -14.53 -9.56 0.97
N ILE A 670 -15.20 -10.46 1.68
CA ILE A 670 -14.59 -11.36 2.66
C ILE A 670 -13.86 -12.49 1.89
N PRO A 671 -12.58 -12.78 2.17
CA PRO A 671 -11.86 -13.83 1.47
C PRO A 671 -12.48 -15.20 1.76
N LYS A 672 -12.45 -16.10 0.77
CA LYS A 672 -12.97 -17.47 0.91
C LYS A 672 -12.17 -18.28 1.93
N ILE A 673 -10.89 -17.95 2.10
CA ILE A 673 -10.01 -18.61 3.05
C ILE A 673 -10.19 -18.01 4.45
N LYS A 674 -10.92 -18.73 5.30
CA LYS A 674 -11.13 -18.37 6.70
C LYS A 674 -10.12 -19.10 7.60
N PRO A 675 -9.40 -18.41 8.51
CA PRO A 675 -8.59 -19.07 9.52
C PRO A 675 -9.44 -19.96 10.43
N LEU A 676 -8.84 -21.02 10.96
CA LEU A 676 -9.47 -21.84 12.00
C LEU A 676 -9.24 -21.19 13.37
N PHE A 677 -10.31 -21.05 14.16
CA PHE A 677 -10.24 -20.46 15.50
C PHE A 677 -10.70 -21.46 16.56
N ASP A 678 -10.05 -21.45 17.72
CA ASP A 678 -10.63 -21.96 18.97
C ASP A 678 -11.83 -21.07 19.35
N ASN A 679 -13.02 -21.66 19.33
CA ASN A 679 -14.27 -20.93 19.58
C ASN A 679 -14.70 -20.95 21.06
N THR A 680 -13.87 -21.46 21.98
CA THR A 680 -14.24 -21.67 23.38
C THR A 680 -14.59 -20.35 24.06
N ALA A 681 -13.69 -19.36 23.97
CA ALA A 681 -13.89 -18.04 24.56
C ALA A 681 -15.14 -17.34 23.98
N MET A 682 -15.33 -17.41 22.65
CA MET A 682 -16.51 -16.82 22.00
C MET A 682 -17.81 -17.47 22.49
N ARG A 683 -17.85 -18.80 22.66
CA ARG A 683 -19.02 -19.49 23.23
C ARG A 683 -19.32 -19.05 24.65
N GLU A 684 -18.30 -18.86 25.48
CA GLU A 684 -18.47 -18.37 26.86
C GLU A 684 -19.03 -16.95 26.90
N VAL A 685 -18.50 -16.06 26.07
CA VAL A 685 -18.99 -14.68 25.90
C VAL A 685 -20.45 -14.66 25.46
N VAL A 686 -20.79 -15.41 24.40
CA VAL A 686 -22.16 -15.48 23.88
C VAL A 686 -23.12 -16.09 24.91
N ALA A 687 -22.71 -17.16 25.60
CA ALA A 687 -23.53 -17.80 26.61
C ALA A 687 -23.85 -16.84 27.76
N LEU A 688 -22.88 -16.05 28.24
CA LEU A 688 -23.11 -15.06 29.30
C LEU A 688 -24.02 -13.92 28.84
N ALA A 689 -23.82 -13.40 27.63
CA ALA A 689 -24.70 -12.37 27.06
C ALA A 689 -26.14 -12.89 26.93
N GLU A 690 -26.33 -14.11 26.44
CA GLU A 690 -27.66 -14.73 26.34
C GLU A 690 -28.28 -15.01 27.71
N GLU A 691 -27.50 -15.44 28.70
CA GLU A 691 -27.93 -15.65 30.08
C GLU A 691 -28.54 -14.36 30.64
N TRP A 692 -27.82 -13.24 30.55
CA TRP A 692 -28.32 -11.94 31.00
C TRP A 692 -29.53 -11.45 30.19
N ALA A 693 -29.51 -11.61 28.87
CA ALA A 693 -30.61 -11.18 28.01
C ALA A 693 -31.91 -11.94 28.31
N LYS A 694 -31.85 -13.26 28.50
CA LYS A 694 -33.01 -14.14 28.70
C LYS A 694 -33.52 -14.19 30.15
N MET A 695 -32.72 -13.73 31.12
CA MET A 695 -33.13 -13.67 32.53
C MET A 695 -34.42 -12.86 32.72
N LYS A 696 -35.35 -13.34 33.55
CA LYS A 696 -36.58 -12.60 33.83
C LYS A 696 -36.32 -11.43 34.76
N ASP A 697 -37.11 -10.37 34.65
CA ASP A 697 -37.01 -9.21 35.54
C ASP A 697 -37.17 -9.58 37.03
N SER A 698 -37.91 -10.64 37.36
CA SER A 698 -38.04 -11.16 38.72
C SER A 698 -36.76 -11.81 39.29
N GLU A 699 -35.80 -12.12 38.44
CA GLU A 699 -34.58 -12.86 38.77
C GLU A 699 -33.33 -11.97 38.77
N ILE A 700 -33.43 -10.70 38.35
CA ILE A 700 -32.26 -9.80 38.17
C ILE A 700 -31.47 -9.57 39.47
N MET A 701 -32.11 -9.69 40.63
CA MET A 701 -31.41 -9.59 41.92
C MET A 701 -30.37 -10.71 42.10
N ASN A 702 -30.54 -11.83 41.40
CA ASN A 702 -29.66 -13.00 41.43
C ASN A 702 -28.53 -12.94 40.39
N ILE A 703 -28.37 -11.83 39.65
CA ILE A 703 -27.26 -11.69 38.70
C ILE A 703 -25.93 -11.85 39.44
N ASP A 704 -25.18 -12.88 39.06
CA ASP A 704 -23.81 -13.13 39.49
C ASP A 704 -22.84 -12.57 38.45
N ASN A 705 -21.96 -11.66 38.87
CA ASN A 705 -20.94 -11.05 38.02
C ASN A 705 -19.59 -11.79 38.05
N SER A 706 -19.45 -12.87 38.84
CA SER A 706 -18.18 -13.60 39.01
C SER A 706 -17.61 -14.08 37.67
N LYS A 707 -18.46 -14.65 36.81
CA LYS A 707 -18.10 -15.05 35.44
C LYS A 707 -17.57 -13.86 34.65
N TYR A 708 -18.31 -12.75 34.64
CA TYR A 708 -17.91 -11.54 33.92
C TYR A 708 -16.56 -11.00 34.40
N LEU A 709 -16.33 -10.95 35.72
CA LEU A 709 -15.09 -10.43 36.29
C LEU A 709 -13.87 -11.28 35.91
N SER A 710 -14.04 -12.59 35.72
CA SER A 710 -12.98 -13.52 35.32
C SER A 710 -12.56 -13.42 33.85
N LEU A 711 -13.37 -12.76 33.00
CA LEU A 711 -13.09 -12.60 31.58
C LEU A 711 -11.95 -11.59 31.32
N SER A 712 -11.24 -11.79 30.20
CA SER A 712 -10.30 -10.80 29.66
C SER A 712 -11.02 -9.51 29.27
N THR A 713 -10.29 -8.41 29.11
CA THR A 713 -10.88 -7.11 28.76
C THR A 713 -11.67 -7.17 27.46
N LEU A 714 -11.13 -7.81 26.42
CA LEU A 714 -11.83 -7.94 25.16
C LEU A 714 -13.08 -8.82 25.31
N GLN A 715 -13.00 -9.93 26.05
CA GLN A 715 -14.16 -10.79 26.31
C GLN A 715 -15.28 -10.02 27.03
N LYS A 716 -14.94 -9.20 28.03
CA LYS A 716 -15.85 -8.30 28.74
C LYS A 716 -16.57 -7.34 27.78
N GLU A 717 -15.81 -6.66 26.94
CA GLU A 717 -16.36 -5.77 25.90
C GLU A 717 -17.30 -6.53 24.96
N LYS A 718 -16.92 -7.75 24.55
CA LYS A 718 -17.71 -8.58 23.64
C LYS A 718 -19.02 -9.07 24.24
N VAL A 719 -19.10 -9.31 25.55
CA VAL A 719 -20.39 -9.57 26.23
C VAL A 719 -21.35 -8.39 26.01
N LEU A 720 -20.87 -7.16 26.19
CA LEU A 720 -21.69 -5.95 25.98
C LEU A 720 -22.06 -5.75 24.51
N SER A 721 -21.11 -5.97 23.59
CA SER A 721 -21.38 -5.91 22.16
C SER A 721 -22.43 -6.94 21.72
N HIS A 722 -22.37 -8.18 22.21
CA HIS A 722 -23.41 -9.19 21.91
C HIS A 722 -24.79 -8.83 22.46
N LEU A 723 -24.87 -8.23 23.66
CA LEU A 723 -26.13 -7.69 24.18
C LEU A 723 -26.68 -6.55 23.32
N ARG A 724 -25.79 -5.76 22.71
CA ARG A 724 -26.16 -4.64 21.84
C ARG A 724 -26.61 -5.11 20.47
N LEU A 725 -26.13 -6.24 19.96
CA LEU A 725 -26.54 -6.76 18.65
C LEU A 725 -27.99 -7.24 18.67
N ALA A 726 -28.71 -7.10 17.55
CA ALA A 726 -30.16 -7.39 17.44
C ALA A 726 -30.54 -8.88 17.62
N LYS A 727 -29.60 -9.74 18.02
CA LYS A 727 -29.78 -11.18 18.21
C LYS A 727 -30.35 -11.53 19.59
N VAL A 728 -30.50 -10.55 20.49
CA VAL A 728 -31.14 -10.71 21.81
C VAL A 728 -32.33 -9.76 21.99
N PRO A 729 -33.34 -10.11 22.81
CA PRO A 729 -34.43 -9.19 23.15
C PRO A 729 -33.91 -7.90 23.80
N PRO A 730 -34.59 -6.75 23.59
CA PRO A 730 -34.27 -5.52 24.32
C PRO A 730 -34.26 -5.73 25.83
N LEU A 731 -33.31 -5.10 26.52
CA LEU A 731 -33.18 -5.21 27.96
C LEU A 731 -34.11 -4.21 28.65
N SER A 732 -34.81 -4.64 29.70
CA SER A 732 -35.61 -3.75 30.55
C SER A 732 -34.70 -2.74 31.27
N HIS A 733 -35.24 -1.56 31.60
CA HIS A 733 -34.49 -0.54 32.36
C HIS A 733 -34.06 -1.05 33.74
N ALA A 734 -34.89 -1.87 34.39
CA ALA A 734 -34.53 -2.51 35.67
C ALA A 734 -33.32 -3.43 35.54
N LYS A 735 -33.25 -4.22 34.45
CA LYS A 735 -32.10 -5.07 34.16
C LYS A 735 -30.84 -4.27 33.86
N LEU A 736 -30.95 -3.20 33.05
CA LEU A 736 -29.81 -2.31 32.77
C LEU A 736 -29.27 -1.66 34.05
N ALA A 737 -30.16 -1.14 34.90
CA ALA A 737 -29.78 -0.57 36.19
C ALA A 737 -29.06 -1.60 37.08
N ARG A 738 -29.57 -2.84 37.13
CA ARG A 738 -28.95 -3.90 37.91
C ARG A 738 -27.59 -4.33 37.35
N LEU A 739 -27.46 -4.46 36.04
CA LEU A 739 -26.18 -4.76 35.38
C LEU A 739 -25.13 -3.67 35.63
N ASP A 740 -25.54 -2.40 35.63
CA ASP A 740 -24.66 -1.29 35.97
C ASP A 740 -24.23 -1.33 37.44
N GLU A 741 -25.18 -1.61 38.35
CA GLU A 741 -24.92 -1.71 39.78
C GLU A 741 -23.90 -2.81 40.09
N VAL A 742 -24.05 -4.01 39.52
CA VAL A 742 -23.16 -5.13 39.86
C VAL A 742 -21.81 -5.05 39.14
N ASN A 743 -21.73 -4.45 37.96
CA ASN A 743 -20.47 -4.41 37.18
C ASN A 743 -19.77 -3.05 37.17
N GLN A 744 -20.43 -1.99 37.67
CA GLN A 744 -19.93 -0.61 37.67
C GLN A 744 -19.58 -0.08 36.26
N PHE A 745 -20.37 -0.44 35.24
CA PHE A 745 -20.06 -0.08 33.85
C PHE A 745 -20.00 1.43 33.62
N SER A 746 -20.93 2.20 34.18
CA SER A 746 -20.95 3.67 34.08
C SER A 746 -19.78 4.36 34.80
N LYS A 747 -18.98 3.63 35.60
CA LYS A 747 -17.85 4.18 36.36
C LYS A 747 -16.49 3.60 35.96
N THR A 748 -16.44 2.72 34.97
CA THR A 748 -15.17 2.15 34.51
C THR A 748 -14.30 3.23 33.86
N GLY A 749 -12.98 3.16 34.07
CA GLY A 749 -12.02 3.99 33.34
C GLY A 749 -11.73 3.46 31.93
N ASN A 750 -12.07 2.20 31.64
CA ASN A 750 -11.84 1.60 30.34
C ASN A 750 -12.82 2.15 29.29
N CYS A 751 -12.31 2.92 28.33
CA CYS A 751 -13.12 3.57 27.31
C CYS A 751 -13.82 2.58 26.34
N ASP A 752 -13.24 1.40 26.07
CA ASP A 752 -13.88 0.39 25.22
C ASP A 752 -15.14 -0.19 25.92
N ILE A 753 -15.02 -0.56 27.20
CA ILE A 753 -16.15 -1.06 28.00
C ILE A 753 -17.21 0.03 28.19
N LEU A 754 -16.80 1.24 28.60
CA LEU A 754 -17.73 2.35 28.83
C LEU A 754 -18.48 2.74 27.56
N SER A 755 -17.78 2.84 26.42
CA SER A 755 -18.43 3.14 25.14
C SER A 755 -19.41 2.05 24.72
N SER A 756 -19.04 0.77 24.88
CA SER A 756 -19.93 -0.34 24.55
C SER A 756 -21.17 -0.38 25.46
N TRP A 757 -21.01 -0.05 26.75
CA TRP A 757 -22.12 0.10 27.70
C TRP A 757 -23.05 1.26 27.32
N ILE A 758 -22.50 2.45 27.06
CA ILE A 758 -23.28 3.63 26.65
C ILE A 758 -24.13 3.31 25.43
N GLN A 759 -23.54 2.73 24.38
CA GLN A 759 -24.26 2.38 23.16
C GLN A 759 -25.36 1.34 23.41
N LEU A 760 -25.12 0.33 24.27
CA LEU A 760 -26.14 -0.64 24.66
C LEU A 760 -27.33 0.05 25.36
N CYS A 761 -27.06 0.95 26.29
CA CYS A 761 -28.08 1.65 27.06
C CYS A 761 -28.88 2.66 26.21
N LEU A 762 -28.21 3.40 25.31
CA LEU A 762 -28.86 4.31 24.37
C LEU A 762 -29.78 3.55 23.42
N LYS A 763 -29.35 2.39 22.90
CA LYS A 763 -30.19 1.51 22.07
C LYS A 763 -31.48 1.08 22.78
N ASN A 764 -31.44 0.90 24.10
CA ASN A 764 -32.59 0.53 24.93
C ASN A 764 -33.32 1.73 25.56
N HIS A 765 -32.98 2.97 25.16
CA HIS A 765 -33.58 4.21 25.63
C HIS A 765 -33.60 4.36 27.17
N TRP A 766 -32.54 3.90 27.86
CA TRP A 766 -32.44 4.03 29.31
C TRP A 766 -31.96 5.44 29.69
N LYS A 767 -32.86 6.27 30.24
CA LYS A 767 -32.63 7.72 30.46
C LYS A 767 -31.44 8.05 31.36
N ASP A 768 -31.12 7.17 32.31
CA ASP A 768 -30.06 7.41 33.30
C ASP A 768 -28.66 7.37 32.68
N ILE A 769 -28.50 6.83 31.46
CA ILE A 769 -27.21 6.86 30.75
C ILE A 769 -26.88 8.22 30.13
N ILE A 770 -27.87 9.09 29.90
CA ILE A 770 -27.66 10.35 29.15
C ILE A 770 -26.56 11.22 29.78
N PRO A 771 -26.54 11.45 31.12
CA PRO A 771 -25.47 12.21 31.75
C PRO A 771 -24.08 11.58 31.54
N VAL A 772 -23.98 10.25 31.65
CA VAL A 772 -22.72 9.51 31.44
C VAL A 772 -22.25 9.64 29.99
N ALA A 773 -23.17 9.52 29.03
CA ALA A 773 -22.88 9.70 27.61
C ALA A 773 -22.37 11.10 27.30
N PHE A 774 -23.01 12.14 27.85
CA PHE A 774 -22.60 13.54 27.68
C PHE A 774 -21.22 13.81 28.27
N ASP A 775 -20.94 13.29 29.46
CA ASP A 775 -19.64 13.46 30.11
C ASP A 775 -18.54 12.77 29.28
N PHE A 776 -18.80 11.56 28.79
CA PHE A 776 -17.86 10.81 27.97
C PHE A 776 -17.52 11.49 26.64
N VAL A 777 -18.52 11.96 25.88
CA VAL A 777 -18.28 12.57 24.54
C VAL A 777 -17.68 13.98 24.60
N THR A 778 -17.59 14.58 25.78
CA THR A 778 -16.96 15.89 25.98
C THR A 778 -15.54 15.79 26.53
N GLN A 779 -15.19 14.66 27.14
CA GLN A 779 -13.85 14.40 27.65
C GLN A 779 -12.91 13.76 26.61
N GLN A 780 -13.46 13.12 25.57
CA GLN A 780 -12.70 12.36 24.58
C GLN A 780 -12.94 12.86 23.15
N GLY A 781 -11.91 12.82 22.29
CA GLY A 781 -11.96 13.23 20.88
C GLY A 781 -11.87 12.09 19.87
N ARG A 782 -11.61 10.85 20.32
CA ARG A 782 -11.38 9.68 19.45
C ARG A 782 -12.66 9.31 18.67
N ILE A 783 -12.58 9.36 17.34
CA ILE A 783 -13.73 9.17 16.44
C ILE A 783 -14.41 7.82 16.64
N LYS A 784 -13.63 6.77 16.96
CA LYS A 784 -14.10 5.41 17.31
C LYS A 784 -15.26 5.44 18.31
N TYR A 785 -15.19 6.32 19.31
CA TYR A 785 -16.20 6.36 20.38
C TYR A 785 -17.22 7.48 20.21
N VAL A 786 -16.78 8.70 19.89
CA VAL A 786 -17.69 9.85 19.89
C VAL A 786 -18.70 9.80 18.75
N ARG A 787 -18.31 9.31 17.56
CA ARG A 787 -19.19 9.24 16.39
C ARG A 787 -20.44 8.38 16.63
N PRO A 788 -20.34 7.10 17.05
CA PRO A 788 -21.53 6.28 17.29
C PRO A 788 -22.38 6.79 18.45
N ILE A 789 -21.77 7.33 19.52
CA ILE A 789 -22.54 7.85 20.66
C ILE A 789 -23.32 9.12 20.28
N TYR A 790 -22.70 10.07 19.58
CA TYR A 790 -23.42 11.25 19.08
C TYR A 790 -24.54 10.88 18.11
N ARG A 791 -24.31 9.90 17.21
CA ARG A 791 -25.38 9.39 16.32
C ARG A 791 -26.59 8.94 17.13
N ASP A 792 -26.37 8.08 18.12
CA ASP A 792 -27.47 7.51 18.91
C ASP A 792 -28.16 8.59 19.77
N LEU A 793 -27.40 9.55 20.32
CA LEU A 793 -27.94 10.69 21.05
C LEU A 793 -28.77 11.65 20.18
N PHE A 794 -28.35 11.89 18.93
CA PHE A 794 -29.07 12.76 17.99
C PHE A 794 -30.35 12.11 17.45
N LEU A 795 -30.38 10.78 17.33
CA LEU A 795 -31.55 10.04 16.86
C LEU A 795 -32.64 9.89 17.94
N TRP A 796 -32.30 10.00 19.22
CA TRP A 796 -33.25 9.86 20.32
C TRP A 796 -33.82 11.20 20.79
N SER A 797 -35.15 11.37 20.66
CA SER A 797 -35.84 12.65 20.95
C SER A 797 -35.54 13.24 22.33
N GLU A 798 -35.32 12.39 23.34
CA GLU A 798 -35.17 12.83 24.74
C GLU A 798 -33.77 13.38 25.05
N SER A 799 -32.80 13.12 24.15
CA SER A 799 -31.43 13.61 24.21
C SER A 799 -31.07 14.59 23.09
N ALA A 800 -31.70 14.49 21.92
CA ALA A 800 -31.27 15.15 20.69
C ALA A 800 -30.99 16.65 20.84
N GLY A 801 -31.94 17.43 21.38
CA GLY A 801 -31.77 18.88 21.53
C GLY A 801 -30.57 19.25 22.42
N ARG A 802 -30.44 18.59 23.57
CA ARG A 802 -29.33 18.81 24.51
C ARG A 802 -27.99 18.33 23.93
N ALA A 803 -27.99 17.23 23.19
CA ALA A 803 -26.80 16.69 22.56
C ALA A 803 -26.27 17.62 21.46
N ILE A 804 -27.15 18.21 20.64
CA ILE A 804 -26.78 19.19 19.61
C ILE A 804 -26.20 20.45 20.26
N GLU A 805 -26.85 20.99 21.29
CA GLU A 805 -26.34 22.14 22.03
C GLU A 805 -24.96 21.86 22.64
N LEU A 806 -24.80 20.69 23.26
CA LEU A 806 -23.53 20.25 23.82
C LEU A 806 -22.44 20.13 22.77
N PHE A 807 -22.74 19.52 21.61
CA PHE A 807 -21.80 19.40 20.50
C PHE A 807 -21.38 20.77 19.98
N MET A 808 -22.33 21.68 19.70
CA MET A 808 -22.03 23.02 19.19
C MET A 808 -21.20 23.85 20.17
N LYS A 809 -21.46 23.69 21.48
CA LYS A 809 -20.68 24.34 22.53
C LYS A 809 -19.24 23.84 22.61
N ASN A 810 -19.01 22.53 22.39
CA ASN A 810 -17.68 21.91 22.50
C ASN A 810 -16.92 21.83 21.17
N ALA A 811 -17.58 22.02 20.02
CA ALA A 811 -16.92 21.97 18.72
C ALA A 811 -15.64 22.83 18.61
N PRO A 812 -15.56 24.05 19.21
CA PRO A 812 -14.33 24.84 19.20
C PRO A 812 -13.13 24.22 19.93
N SER A 813 -13.34 23.29 20.88
CA SER A 813 -12.27 22.59 21.60
C SER A 813 -11.98 21.20 21.03
N MET A 814 -12.79 20.70 20.10
CA MET A 814 -12.61 19.40 19.45
C MET A 814 -11.65 19.46 18.26
N HIS A 815 -11.17 18.30 17.83
CA HIS A 815 -10.39 18.18 16.59
C HIS A 815 -11.25 18.52 15.36
N PRO A 816 -10.74 19.29 14.36
CA PRO A 816 -11.50 19.65 13.17
C PRO A 816 -12.12 18.47 12.41
N ILE A 817 -11.37 17.38 12.23
CA ILE A 817 -11.88 16.13 11.63
C ILE A 817 -13.06 15.57 12.46
N THR A 818 -12.94 15.48 13.78
CA THR A 818 -14.02 14.99 14.65
C THR A 818 -15.27 15.88 14.54
N VAL A 819 -15.11 17.20 14.50
CA VAL A 819 -16.22 18.16 14.27
C VAL A 819 -16.90 17.91 12.92
N SER A 820 -16.12 17.74 11.85
CA SER A 820 -16.64 17.46 10.51
C SER A 820 -17.45 16.15 10.46
N VAL A 821 -16.93 15.07 11.05
CA VAL A 821 -17.57 13.75 11.06
C VAL A 821 -18.84 13.75 11.89
N VAL A 822 -18.81 14.33 13.11
CA VAL A 822 -19.97 14.37 14.01
C VAL A 822 -21.03 15.36 13.50
N GLY A 823 -20.62 16.51 12.97
CA GLY A 823 -21.54 17.53 12.45
C GLY A 823 -22.42 17.01 11.30
N LYS A 824 -21.90 16.10 10.47
CA LYS A 824 -22.67 15.42 9.41
C LYS A 824 -23.80 14.52 9.92
N LEU A 825 -23.80 14.17 11.21
CA LEU A 825 -24.82 13.32 11.83
C LEU A 825 -26.04 14.11 12.35
N ILE A 826 -25.94 15.44 12.44
CA ILE A 826 -27.04 16.28 12.93
C ILE A 826 -28.21 16.17 11.94
N PRO A 827 -29.41 15.74 12.37
CA PRO A 827 -30.59 15.68 11.51
C PRO A 827 -30.87 17.04 10.88
N LYS A 828 -31.18 17.06 9.57
CA LYS A 828 -31.49 18.28 8.81
C LYS A 828 -32.89 18.81 9.10
#